data_AF-A0A1Q3H927-F1
#
_entry.id   AF-A0A1Q3H927-F1
#
_cell.length_a   1.000
_cell.length_b   1.000
_cell.length_c   1.000
_cell.angle_alpha   90.00
_cell.angle_beta   90.00
_cell.angle_gamma   90.00
#
_symmetry.space_group_name_H-M   'P 1'
#
loop_
_entity.id
_entity.type
_entity.pdbx_description
1 polymer ?
#
loop_
_entity_poly.entity_id
_entity_poly.type
_entity_poly.pdbx_seq_one_letter_code
_entity_poly.pdbx_strand_id
1 'polypeptide(L)'
;MHAQTPTSWSRPALANGVVALLSLALAGVASLIARPPEPAPANAPATTFSEARALPLVRELTEGIGPRVTGTRSAALTVDVLLGALRAIPGVEVEVQDTSGVHVDPAGALVYRARNVLARVPGRRTEAVLVAAHYDTAPGIVGAGDNAAPVAAAMEAARALALGPPLERSVVFNFSDGEEAGGSGAAAFLHHPWTRDVVAFLNLDSAGPGGRTLVFQSAGGLVAAYASAAPLPFGTVLAQDIFQAGLVPSGTDFEIYRPAYPRGLDLALYEDGYAYHTPLDRLERLEPGSLQHMGDSVLATVRELATHGPPPEGGNVFYDLAGRTMLVYSRGTALALAVVTLAAAVMAVGAALRRRAFTARELGGAVAGTFAGLLLGVVLPMVAALVLAYVLRRPHGWYAAPWTAVACFGAFALAGSWLGRAPFSGDRAGWAGGVVGWAALLALATVFGVGSGYLALWAVAWGAAALLLGTWLRRYRSAIQAIAFAPPALLLAEAASDVLRVFIPVAGRIPLVIPFDPILAALVALPFATGAMLGLSLVPAAPSGRAGLLCLAIGAVLLAPMARFPYTREHPKRITVEYLEAEGQQPELLIRSRDSVPPPESLGPAMAGVPGVRLEREGRLLRARIATPALPMPAVEVTPSGVAGPERTVSLRVGPGDYSLLDLKVPRGALAGWSLEAPLPQAASGDSTWIRVVNPPRDGWSIQLQLRGETPVPAELVVRYAHLPTHVAGVSAALPDWMVARTDVARSAPLKL
;
A
#
# COMPACT_ATOMS: atom_id res chain seq x y z
N MET A 1 -43.59 -47.34 -21.67
CA MET A 1 -43.15 -46.04 -21.11
C MET A 1 -42.74 -46.26 -19.65
N HIS A 2 -41.46 -46.46 -19.38
CA HIS A 2 -40.91 -46.32 -18.03
C HIS A 2 -39.97 -45.13 -18.05
N ALA A 3 -40.34 -44.08 -17.32
CA ALA A 3 -39.53 -42.89 -17.14
C ALA A 3 -38.26 -43.25 -16.37
N GLN A 4 -37.09 -43.13 -17.01
CA GLN A 4 -35.83 -43.08 -16.30
C GLN A 4 -35.71 -41.70 -15.65
N THR A 5 -35.89 -41.66 -14.33
CA THR A 5 -35.57 -40.51 -13.48
C THR A 5 -34.06 -40.24 -13.52
N PRO A 6 -33.60 -39.02 -13.86
CA PRO A 6 -32.19 -38.68 -13.83
C PRO A 6 -31.84 -38.10 -12.46
N THR A 7 -31.65 -38.94 -11.44
CA THR A 7 -31.22 -38.47 -10.10
C THR A 7 -30.24 -39.43 -9.46
N SER A 8 -29.08 -39.60 -10.09
CA SER A 8 -27.88 -39.93 -9.33
C SER A 8 -26.79 -38.96 -9.76
N TRP A 9 -26.57 -37.91 -8.98
CA TRP A 9 -25.31 -37.18 -9.03
C TRP A 9 -24.22 -38.23 -8.89
N SER A 10 -23.43 -38.43 -9.94
CA SER A 10 -22.35 -39.42 -9.92
C SER A 10 -21.50 -39.14 -8.67
N ARG A 11 -21.13 -40.18 -7.92
CA ARG A 11 -20.29 -40.07 -6.70
C ARG A 11 -19.07 -39.13 -6.84
N PRO A 12 -18.43 -38.97 -8.02
CA PRO A 12 -17.40 -37.95 -8.25
C PRO A 12 -17.87 -36.49 -8.16
N ALA A 13 -19.08 -36.17 -8.61
CA ALA A 13 -19.63 -34.80 -8.58
C ALA A 13 -19.89 -34.32 -7.14
N LEU A 14 -20.35 -35.23 -6.28
CA LEU A 14 -20.49 -34.98 -4.83
C LEU A 14 -19.13 -34.76 -4.17
N ALA A 15 -18.11 -35.57 -4.49
CA ALA A 15 -16.77 -35.42 -3.94
C ALA A 15 -16.11 -34.08 -4.32
N ASN A 16 -16.32 -33.61 -5.56
CA ASN A 16 -15.72 -32.37 -6.06
C ASN A 16 -16.45 -31.12 -5.53
N GLY A 17 -17.77 -31.18 -5.36
CA GLY A 17 -18.53 -30.13 -4.67
C GLY A 17 -18.13 -29.98 -3.20
N VAL A 18 -17.88 -31.11 -2.52
CA VAL A 18 -17.35 -31.13 -1.15
C VAL A 18 -15.97 -30.48 -1.08
N VAL A 19 -15.09 -30.72 -2.06
CA VAL A 19 -13.75 -30.13 -2.07
C VAL A 19 -13.76 -28.62 -2.35
N ALA A 20 -14.64 -28.14 -3.24
CA ALA A 20 -14.82 -26.71 -3.45
C ALA A 20 -15.35 -26.03 -2.18
N LEU A 21 -16.32 -26.64 -1.50
CA LEU A 21 -16.83 -26.18 -0.20
C LEU A 21 -15.77 -26.23 0.89
N LEU A 22 -14.93 -27.27 0.94
CA LEU A 22 -13.81 -27.37 1.88
C LEU A 22 -12.74 -26.32 1.60
N SER A 23 -12.44 -26.01 0.34
CA SER A 23 -11.46 -24.97 -0.01
C SER A 23 -11.96 -23.58 0.37
N LEU A 24 -13.25 -23.31 0.15
CA LEU A 24 -13.91 -22.07 0.62
C LEU A 24 -13.98 -22.01 2.16
N ALA A 25 -14.26 -23.13 2.82
CA ALA A 25 -14.25 -23.22 4.28
C ALA A 25 -12.84 -23.01 4.86
N LEU A 26 -11.80 -23.57 4.23
CA LEU A 26 -10.41 -23.37 4.61
C LEU A 26 -9.96 -21.92 4.41
N ALA A 27 -10.36 -21.27 3.30
CA ALA A 27 -10.11 -19.85 3.10
C ALA A 27 -10.83 -18.98 4.15
N GLY A 28 -12.08 -19.33 4.49
CA GLY A 28 -12.81 -18.69 5.58
C GLY A 28 -12.13 -18.87 6.95
N VAL A 29 -11.61 -20.08 7.23
CA VAL A 29 -10.87 -20.38 8.46
C VAL A 29 -9.53 -19.64 8.49
N ALA A 30 -8.78 -19.59 7.39
CA ALA A 30 -7.55 -18.80 7.29
C ALA A 30 -7.81 -17.31 7.56
N SER A 31 -8.89 -16.75 6.98
CA SER A 31 -9.30 -15.37 7.25
C SER A 31 -9.69 -15.11 8.71
N LEU A 32 -10.26 -16.11 9.40
CA LEU A 32 -10.52 -16.03 10.84
C LEU A 32 -9.25 -16.13 11.69
N ILE A 33 -8.25 -16.92 11.25
CA ILE A 33 -6.97 -17.07 11.96
C ILE A 33 -6.07 -15.83 11.78
N ALA A 34 -6.23 -15.10 10.68
CA ALA A 34 -5.47 -13.88 10.37
C ALA A 34 -5.85 -12.64 11.22
N ARG A 35 -6.77 -12.77 12.19
CA ARG A 35 -7.13 -11.66 13.09
C ARG A 35 -5.96 -11.25 13.99
N PRO A 36 -5.93 -9.98 14.43
CA PRO A 36 -4.99 -9.55 15.47
C PRO A 36 -5.15 -10.37 16.77
N PRO A 37 -4.09 -10.50 17.59
CA PRO A 37 -4.14 -11.14 18.89
C PRO A 37 -4.98 -10.32 19.87
N GLU A 38 -5.36 -10.93 21.00
CA GLU A 38 -6.04 -10.18 22.06
C GLU A 38 -5.08 -9.14 22.70
N PRO A 39 -5.55 -7.90 22.96
CA PRO A 39 -4.75 -6.88 23.63
C PRO A 39 -4.27 -7.33 25.01
N ALA A 40 -2.97 -7.22 25.28
CA ALA A 40 -2.45 -7.55 26.60
C ALA A 40 -2.77 -6.43 27.61
N PRO A 41 -3.18 -6.78 28.85
CA PRO A 41 -3.58 -5.81 29.86
C PRO A 41 -2.37 -5.05 30.44
N ALA A 42 -2.63 -3.91 31.11
CA ALA A 42 -1.58 -3.03 31.60
C ALA A 42 -0.65 -3.68 32.66
N ASN A 43 -1.15 -4.72 33.35
CA ASN A 43 -0.42 -5.51 34.34
C ASN A 43 0.34 -6.71 33.73
N ALA A 44 0.39 -6.85 32.40
CA ALA A 44 1.28 -7.81 31.74
C ALA A 44 2.74 -7.59 32.18
N PRO A 45 3.62 -8.60 32.13
CA PRO A 45 5.00 -8.47 32.57
C PRO A 45 5.70 -7.21 32.00
N ALA A 46 6.56 -6.58 32.81
CA ALA A 46 7.18 -5.30 32.43
C ALA A 46 8.08 -5.40 31.19
N THR A 47 8.57 -6.59 30.87
CA THR A 47 9.47 -6.89 29.74
C THR A 47 8.74 -7.40 28.50
N THR A 48 7.41 -7.49 28.53
CA THR A 48 6.57 -7.81 27.36
C THR A 48 5.88 -6.54 26.86
N PHE A 49 5.41 -6.57 25.61
CA PHE A 49 4.58 -5.49 25.09
C PHE A 49 3.17 -5.54 25.71
N SER A 50 2.55 -4.38 25.88
CA SER A 50 1.13 -4.28 26.25
C SER A 50 0.47 -3.14 25.50
N GLU A 51 -0.54 -3.48 24.72
CA GLU A 51 -1.41 -2.49 24.07
C GLU A 51 -2.07 -1.56 25.10
N ALA A 52 -2.52 -2.07 26.24
CA ALA A 52 -3.11 -1.24 27.29
C ALA A 52 -2.15 -0.20 27.89
N ARG A 53 -0.82 -0.44 27.85
CA ARG A 53 0.20 0.58 28.23
C ARG A 53 0.54 1.55 27.11
N ALA A 54 0.45 1.11 25.86
CA ALA A 54 0.73 1.94 24.69
C ALA A 54 -0.45 2.88 24.33
N LEU A 55 -1.69 2.43 24.54
CA LEU A 55 -2.91 3.15 24.13
C LEU A 55 -3.05 4.58 24.71
N PRO A 56 -2.64 4.89 25.96
CA PRO A 56 -2.66 6.25 26.46
C PRO A 56 -1.84 7.24 25.62
N LEU A 57 -0.71 6.81 25.06
CA LEU A 57 0.08 7.67 24.18
C LEU A 57 -0.64 7.89 22.85
N VAL A 58 -1.25 6.85 22.26
CA VAL A 58 -2.08 7.01 21.05
C VAL A 58 -3.17 8.05 21.32
N ARG A 59 -3.89 7.92 22.44
CA ARG A 59 -4.95 8.86 22.83
C ARG A 59 -4.43 10.28 23.01
N GLU A 60 -3.30 10.47 23.68
CA GLU A 60 -2.70 11.80 23.87
C GLU A 60 -2.35 12.43 22.51
N LEU A 61 -1.72 11.67 21.63
CA LEU A 61 -1.38 12.15 20.29
C LEU A 61 -2.65 12.49 19.49
N THR A 62 -3.69 11.66 19.52
CA THR A 62 -4.88 11.83 18.66
C THR A 62 -5.92 12.79 19.22
N GLU A 63 -6.27 12.68 20.51
CA GLU A 63 -7.36 13.41 21.16
C GLU A 63 -6.85 14.60 21.99
N GLY A 64 -5.65 14.48 22.59
CA GLY A 64 -5.03 15.54 23.38
C GLY A 64 -4.40 16.63 22.51
N ILE A 65 -3.54 16.23 21.56
CA ILE A 65 -2.82 17.13 20.65
C ILE A 65 -3.62 17.40 19.37
N GLY A 66 -4.24 16.37 18.79
CA GLY A 66 -4.90 16.48 17.48
C GLY A 66 -3.90 16.43 16.31
N PRO A 67 -4.21 16.99 15.13
CA PRO A 67 -3.34 16.93 13.95
C PRO A 67 -1.94 17.49 14.21
N ARG A 68 -0.89 16.75 13.80
CA ARG A 68 0.54 17.08 14.09
C ARG A 68 1.32 17.38 12.82
N VAL A 69 0.75 18.24 11.96
CA VAL A 69 1.41 18.65 10.72
C VAL A 69 2.76 19.31 11.04
N THR A 70 3.81 18.91 10.32
CA THR A 70 5.19 19.44 10.48
C THR A 70 5.23 20.97 10.53
N GLY A 71 6.01 21.51 11.46
CA GLY A 71 6.17 22.96 11.67
C GLY A 71 5.06 23.66 12.47
N THR A 72 3.94 23.00 12.73
CA THR A 72 2.84 23.55 13.56
C THR A 72 3.17 23.53 15.06
N ARG A 73 2.37 24.23 15.86
CA ARG A 73 2.45 24.16 17.33
C ARG A 73 2.18 22.74 17.86
N SER A 74 1.23 22.03 17.25
CA SER A 74 0.89 20.66 17.64
C SER A 74 2.05 19.70 17.43
N ALA A 75 2.80 19.81 16.32
CA ALA A 75 4.03 19.05 16.12
C ALA A 75 5.09 19.35 17.21
N ALA A 76 5.24 20.62 17.61
CA ALA A 76 6.15 20.97 18.70
C ALA A 76 5.72 20.39 20.06
N LEU A 77 4.41 20.37 20.36
CA LEU A 77 3.87 19.74 21.57
C LEU A 77 4.09 18.22 21.56
N THR A 78 4.01 17.57 20.40
CA THR A 78 4.33 16.15 20.26
C THR A 78 5.77 15.86 20.66
N VAL A 79 6.72 16.69 20.20
CA VAL A 79 8.14 16.57 20.61
C VAL A 79 8.26 16.61 22.12
N ASP A 80 7.58 17.54 22.80
CA ASP A 80 7.62 17.65 24.26
C ASP A 80 7.01 16.42 24.97
N VAL A 81 5.88 15.90 24.47
CA VAL A 81 5.23 14.70 25.01
C VAL A 81 6.10 13.46 24.85
N LEU A 82 6.66 13.24 23.65
CA LEU A 82 7.55 12.10 23.38
C LEU A 82 8.84 12.19 24.20
N LEU A 83 9.44 13.37 24.29
CA LEU A 83 10.64 13.62 25.09
C LEU A 83 10.39 13.35 26.58
N GLY A 84 9.25 13.79 27.11
CA GLY A 84 8.84 13.53 28.49
C GLY A 84 8.64 12.05 28.76
N ALA A 85 7.93 11.35 27.87
CA ALA A 85 7.67 9.91 27.98
C ALA A 85 8.98 9.09 27.96
N LEU A 86 9.90 9.40 27.04
CA LEU A 86 11.18 8.68 26.92
C LEU A 86 12.10 8.91 28.12
N ARG A 87 12.19 10.15 28.62
CA ARG A 87 13.01 10.47 29.80
C ARG A 87 12.52 9.78 31.08
N ALA A 88 11.25 9.38 31.13
CA ALA A 88 10.71 8.61 32.23
C ALA A 88 11.16 7.13 32.21
N ILE A 89 11.72 6.64 31.10
CA ILE A 89 12.21 5.26 30.97
C ILE A 89 13.64 5.19 31.51
N PRO A 90 13.92 4.38 32.56
CA PRO A 90 15.25 4.30 33.14
C PRO A 90 16.29 3.77 32.14
N GLY A 91 17.46 4.40 32.11
CA GLY A 91 18.60 3.93 31.31
C GLY A 91 18.53 4.24 29.82
N VAL A 92 17.54 5.02 29.36
CA VAL A 92 17.43 5.47 27.96
C VAL A 92 18.11 6.82 27.78
N GLU A 93 19.02 6.92 26.81
CA GLU A 93 19.60 8.19 26.37
C GLU A 93 18.61 8.87 25.41
N VAL A 94 18.29 10.15 25.62
CA VAL A 94 17.25 10.84 24.85
C VAL A 94 17.74 12.21 24.40
N GLU A 95 17.55 12.52 23.12
CA GLU A 95 17.87 13.82 22.54
C GLU A 95 16.85 14.26 21.49
N VAL A 96 16.83 15.56 21.20
CA VAL A 96 16.07 16.12 20.08
C VAL A 96 17.06 16.55 19.02
N GLN A 97 16.93 16.01 17.83
CA GLN A 97 17.68 16.44 16.66
C GLN A 97 16.86 17.49 15.91
N ASP A 98 17.34 18.74 15.89
CA ASP A 98 16.77 19.83 15.10
C ASP A 98 17.76 20.18 13.99
N THR A 99 17.50 19.66 12.79
CA THR A 99 18.44 19.77 11.66
C THR A 99 17.72 20.23 10.40
N SER A 100 18.44 20.97 9.57
CA SER A 100 18.01 21.32 8.22
C SER A 100 18.85 20.60 7.17
N GLY A 101 18.26 20.37 6.00
CA GLY A 101 18.95 19.72 4.90
C GLY A 101 18.26 19.96 3.56
N VAL A 102 18.86 19.42 2.51
CA VAL A 102 18.34 19.52 1.15
C VAL A 102 18.43 18.14 0.50
N HIS A 103 17.30 17.67 -0.03
CA HIS A 103 17.24 16.52 -0.92
C HIS A 103 16.91 17.00 -2.34
N VAL A 104 17.56 16.44 -3.37
CA VAL A 104 17.32 16.81 -4.77
C VAL A 104 16.89 15.59 -5.55
N ASP A 105 15.77 15.73 -6.24
CA ASP A 105 15.22 14.73 -7.15
C ASP A 105 15.13 15.32 -8.58
N PRO A 106 14.69 14.54 -9.59
CA PRO A 106 14.51 15.06 -10.95
C PRO A 106 13.50 16.22 -11.08
N ALA A 107 12.57 16.40 -10.14
CA ALA A 107 11.57 17.46 -10.19
C ALA A 107 12.07 18.77 -9.54
N GLY A 108 13.00 18.70 -8.60
CA GLY A 108 13.43 19.86 -7.84
C GLY A 108 14.28 19.59 -6.61
N ALA A 109 14.24 20.56 -5.68
CA ALA A 109 14.83 20.45 -4.36
C ALA A 109 13.74 20.44 -3.28
N LEU A 110 13.89 19.55 -2.32
CA LEU A 110 13.20 19.52 -1.04
C LEU A 110 14.15 20.06 0.02
N VAL A 111 13.98 21.33 0.39
CA VAL A 111 14.63 21.95 1.55
C VAL A 111 13.77 21.64 2.76
N TYR A 112 14.37 21.18 3.84
CA TYR A 112 13.62 20.80 5.03
C TYR A 112 14.30 21.26 6.31
N ARG A 113 13.49 21.42 7.35
CA ARG A 113 13.92 21.44 8.76
C ARG A 113 13.07 20.43 9.52
N ALA A 114 13.71 19.43 10.13
CA ALA A 114 13.02 18.37 10.87
C ALA A 114 13.44 18.38 12.34
N ARG A 115 12.49 18.10 13.24
CA ARG A 115 12.73 17.96 14.68
C ARG A 115 12.44 16.53 15.14
N ASN A 116 13.40 15.64 14.97
CA ASN A 116 13.26 14.25 15.39
C ASN A 116 13.44 14.12 16.91
N VAL A 117 12.70 13.20 17.53
CA VAL A 117 12.97 12.76 18.91
C VAL A 117 13.70 11.43 18.84
N LEU A 118 14.92 11.39 19.36
CA LEU A 118 15.79 10.23 19.32
C LEU A 118 15.91 9.62 20.72
N ALA A 119 15.90 8.29 20.78
CA ALA A 119 16.21 7.56 22.00
C ALA A 119 17.16 6.41 21.73
N ARG A 120 18.07 6.13 22.66
CA ARG A 120 19.00 5.00 22.60
C ARG A 120 18.90 4.18 23.87
N VAL A 121 18.55 2.90 23.72
CA VAL A 121 18.69 1.88 24.76
C VAL A 121 20.10 1.30 24.63
N PRO A 122 21.02 1.55 25.58
CA PRO A 122 22.41 1.15 25.44
C PRO A 122 22.58 -0.36 25.53
N GLY A 123 23.35 -0.91 24.60
CA GLY A 123 23.86 -2.28 24.65
C GLY A 123 25.33 -2.33 25.07
N ARG A 124 25.91 -3.54 25.13
CA ARG A 124 27.34 -3.74 25.39
C ARG A 124 28.25 -3.21 24.27
N ARG A 125 27.72 -3.12 23.05
CA ARG A 125 28.35 -2.59 21.84
C ARG A 125 27.62 -1.33 21.37
N THR A 126 28.34 -0.45 20.67
CA THR A 126 27.75 0.75 20.08
C THR A 126 26.90 0.45 18.86
N GLU A 127 27.22 -0.62 18.10
CA GLU A 127 26.38 -1.16 17.02
C GLU A 127 24.91 -1.17 17.43
N ALA A 128 24.02 -0.72 16.55
CA ALA A 128 22.63 -0.46 16.88
C ALA A 128 21.64 -1.03 15.87
N VAL A 129 20.46 -1.41 16.37
CA VAL A 129 19.27 -1.65 15.55
C VAL A 129 18.42 -0.38 15.60
N LEU A 130 18.07 0.17 14.44
CA LEU A 130 17.18 1.32 14.32
C LEU A 130 15.71 0.86 14.30
N VAL A 131 14.85 1.53 15.05
CA VAL A 131 13.39 1.46 14.94
C VAL A 131 12.88 2.86 14.64
N ALA A 132 12.25 3.04 13.48
CA ALA A 132 11.75 4.33 13.03
C ALA A 132 10.23 4.32 12.96
N ALA A 133 9.60 5.42 13.40
CA ALA A 133 8.18 5.69 13.23
C ALA A 133 7.99 7.21 13.20
N HIS A 134 7.35 7.74 12.16
CA HIS A 134 7.10 9.18 12.09
C HIS A 134 5.94 9.59 13.01
N TYR A 135 6.02 10.78 13.63
CA TYR A 135 4.98 11.29 14.53
C TYR A 135 4.09 12.34 13.88
N ASP A 136 4.54 12.93 12.77
CA ASP A 136 3.79 13.92 12.02
C ASP A 136 2.59 13.28 11.32
N THR A 137 1.67 14.11 10.85
CA THR A 137 0.50 13.63 10.09
C THR A 137 0.17 14.51 8.92
N ALA A 138 -0.46 13.93 7.91
CA ALA A 138 -1.06 14.68 6.82
C ALA A 138 -2.00 15.79 7.33
N PRO A 139 -2.16 16.87 6.54
CA PRO A 139 -3.12 17.92 6.86
C PRO A 139 -4.56 17.40 6.99
N GLY A 140 -5.23 17.80 8.07
CA GLY A 140 -6.66 17.54 8.30
C GLY A 140 -7.00 16.18 8.89
N ILE A 141 -6.01 15.39 9.33
CA ILE A 141 -6.24 14.09 9.98
C ILE A 141 -5.63 14.03 11.38
N VAL A 142 -6.19 13.18 12.24
CA VAL A 142 -5.63 12.91 13.58
C VAL A 142 -4.79 11.64 13.62
N GLY A 143 -4.76 10.81 12.58
CA GLY A 143 -3.69 9.83 12.38
C GLY A 143 -3.55 8.77 13.46
N ALA A 144 -4.64 8.11 13.85
CA ALA A 144 -4.60 7.09 14.89
C ALA A 144 -3.82 5.85 14.44
N GLY A 145 -4.11 5.37 13.22
CA GLY A 145 -3.29 4.39 12.52
C GLY A 145 -2.01 5.02 11.99
N ASP A 146 -2.12 6.15 11.30
CA ASP A 146 -1.05 6.84 10.56
C ASP A 146 -0.68 8.21 11.20
N ASN A 147 0.23 8.27 12.17
CA ASN A 147 1.09 7.17 12.61
C ASN A 147 1.25 7.09 14.14
N ALA A 148 0.19 7.47 14.88
CA ALA A 148 0.21 7.46 16.35
C ALA A 148 0.34 6.05 16.95
N ALA A 149 -0.32 5.04 16.38
CA ALA A 149 -0.21 3.66 16.85
C ALA A 149 1.21 3.10 16.69
N PRO A 150 1.89 3.23 15.53
CA PRO A 150 3.28 2.79 15.39
C PRO A 150 4.28 3.55 16.28
N VAL A 151 4.09 4.86 16.49
CA VAL A 151 4.85 5.62 17.50
C VAL A 151 4.66 5.03 18.90
N ALA A 152 3.43 4.72 19.30
CA ALA A 152 3.18 4.10 20.59
C ALA A 152 3.74 2.68 20.69
N ALA A 153 3.74 1.91 19.59
CA ALA A 153 4.36 0.59 19.53
C ALA A 153 5.87 0.67 19.79
N ALA A 154 6.56 1.60 19.12
CA ALA A 154 7.99 1.84 19.31
C ALA A 154 8.31 2.32 20.73
N MET A 155 7.51 3.23 21.30
CA MET A 155 7.68 3.73 22.67
C MET A 155 7.58 2.62 23.73
N GLU A 156 6.53 1.78 23.66
CA GLU A 156 6.35 0.68 24.61
C GLU A 156 7.39 -0.43 24.39
N ALA A 157 7.87 -0.65 23.16
CA ALA A 157 9.01 -1.53 22.89
C ALA A 157 10.30 -1.00 23.52
N ALA A 158 10.58 0.30 23.42
CA ALA A 158 11.73 0.94 24.09
C ALA A 158 11.68 0.72 25.60
N ARG A 159 10.50 0.91 26.23
CA ARG A 159 10.29 0.66 27.66
C ARG A 159 10.54 -0.80 28.03
N ALA A 160 10.00 -1.74 27.26
CA ALA A 160 10.14 -3.17 27.52
C ALA A 160 11.58 -3.69 27.33
N LEU A 161 12.35 -3.10 26.39
CA LEU A 161 13.76 -3.41 26.18
C LEU A 161 14.63 -2.84 27.31
N ALA A 162 14.41 -1.59 27.72
CA ALA A 162 15.17 -0.95 28.78
C ALA A 162 15.02 -1.64 30.15
N LEU A 163 13.84 -2.21 30.43
CA LEU A 163 13.58 -3.00 31.65
C LEU A 163 13.93 -4.50 31.49
N GLY A 164 14.33 -4.92 30.29
CA GLY A 164 14.70 -6.28 29.98
C GLY A 164 16.14 -6.63 30.36
N PRO A 165 16.59 -7.85 30.01
CA PRO A 165 18.00 -8.23 30.12
C PRO A 165 18.90 -7.30 29.28
N PRO A 166 20.17 -7.08 29.68
CA PRO A 166 21.12 -6.30 28.89
C PRO A 166 21.27 -6.82 27.46
N LEU A 167 21.29 -5.90 26.49
CA LEU A 167 21.45 -6.21 25.07
C LEU A 167 22.93 -6.24 24.66
N GLU A 168 23.28 -7.03 23.66
CA GLU A 168 24.63 -7.02 23.07
C GLU A 168 24.86 -5.77 22.22
N ARG A 169 23.86 -5.37 21.43
CA ARG A 169 23.85 -4.16 20.61
C ARG A 169 22.86 -3.15 21.16
N SER A 170 23.13 -1.88 20.92
CA SER A 170 22.22 -0.80 21.27
C SER A 170 20.95 -0.85 20.40
N VAL A 171 19.90 -0.17 20.83
CA VAL A 171 18.70 0.04 20.02
C VAL A 171 18.45 1.53 19.95
N VAL A 172 18.39 2.06 18.73
CA VAL A 172 18.08 3.47 18.48
C VAL A 172 16.64 3.57 17.99
N PHE A 173 15.87 4.45 18.60
CA PHE A 173 14.53 4.82 18.18
C PHE A 173 14.59 6.19 17.53
N ASN A 174 14.05 6.33 16.33
CA ASN A 174 13.83 7.60 15.66
C ASN A 174 12.33 7.87 15.54
N PHE A 175 11.83 8.81 16.33
CA PHE A 175 10.50 9.36 16.14
C PHE A 175 10.60 10.56 15.19
N SER A 176 10.40 10.31 13.89
CA SER A 176 10.70 11.25 12.81
C SER A 176 9.62 12.32 12.60
N ASP A 177 10.04 13.50 12.16
CA ASP A 177 9.17 14.60 11.71
C ASP A 177 9.05 14.64 10.18
N GLY A 178 7.91 15.04 9.65
CA GLY A 178 7.73 15.35 8.23
C GLY A 178 7.98 14.21 7.25
N GLU A 179 7.51 13.01 7.58
CA GLU A 179 7.34 11.92 6.60
C GLU A 179 6.32 12.34 5.54
N GLU A 180 5.18 12.88 5.98
CA GLU A 180 4.02 13.25 5.15
C GLU A 180 4.31 14.46 4.24
N ALA A 181 5.44 15.11 4.49
CA ALA A 181 6.00 16.20 3.73
C ALA A 181 7.25 15.80 2.92
N GLY A 182 7.50 14.49 2.73
CA GLY A 182 8.54 13.95 1.85
C GLY A 182 9.72 13.28 2.58
N GLY A 183 9.49 12.61 3.72
CA GLY A 183 10.53 11.83 4.41
C GLY A 183 11.64 12.67 5.06
N SER A 184 11.33 13.90 5.45
CA SER A 184 12.35 14.87 5.89
C SER A 184 13.04 14.47 7.20
N GLY A 185 12.32 13.84 8.12
CA GLY A 185 12.84 13.36 9.40
C GLY A 185 13.78 12.18 9.26
N ALA A 186 13.45 11.19 8.41
CA ALA A 186 14.40 10.12 8.10
C ALA A 186 15.66 10.66 7.43
N ALA A 187 15.52 11.61 6.49
CA ALA A 187 16.66 12.25 5.85
C ALA A 187 17.54 13.01 6.86
N ALA A 188 16.92 13.73 7.80
CA ALA A 188 17.60 14.39 8.90
C ALA A 188 18.37 13.41 9.80
N PHE A 189 17.79 12.26 10.13
CA PHE A 189 18.46 11.25 10.97
C PHE A 189 19.76 10.74 10.37
N LEU A 190 19.87 10.66 9.04
CA LEU A 190 21.10 10.23 8.37
C LEU A 190 22.29 11.19 8.59
N HIS A 191 22.04 12.42 9.05
CA HIS A 191 23.09 13.35 9.48
C HIS A 191 23.50 13.20 10.95
N HIS A 192 22.74 12.43 11.74
CA HIS A 192 22.99 12.24 13.16
C HIS A 192 24.20 11.33 13.42
N PRO A 193 25.09 11.60 14.38
CA PRO A 193 26.23 10.72 14.68
C PRO A 193 25.87 9.25 14.92
N TRP A 194 24.71 8.98 15.53
CA TRP A 194 24.23 7.62 15.78
C TRP A 194 23.95 6.81 14.51
N THR A 195 23.78 7.46 13.35
CA THR A 195 23.60 6.79 12.05
C THR A 195 24.72 5.79 11.76
N ARG A 196 25.95 6.08 12.20
CA ARG A 196 27.15 5.28 11.92
C ARG A 196 27.15 3.94 12.66
N ASP A 197 26.38 3.85 13.74
CA ASP A 197 26.27 2.63 14.54
C ASP A 197 25.21 1.66 13.99
N VAL A 198 24.31 2.12 13.10
CA VAL A 198 23.16 1.33 12.65
C VAL A 198 23.58 0.18 11.73
N VAL A 199 23.25 -1.06 12.13
CA VAL A 199 23.56 -2.29 11.36
C VAL A 199 22.32 -2.94 10.72
N ALA A 200 21.13 -2.54 11.18
CA ALA A 200 19.83 -3.00 10.69
C ALA A 200 18.74 -2.00 11.11
N PHE A 201 17.66 -1.92 10.36
CA PHE A 201 16.54 -1.05 10.71
C PHE A 201 15.16 -1.70 10.52
N LEU A 202 14.19 -1.24 11.31
CA LEU A 202 12.77 -1.50 11.14
C LEU A 202 12.07 -0.15 10.96
N ASN A 203 11.34 0.02 9.87
CA ASN A 203 10.44 1.16 9.65
C ASN A 203 9.01 0.74 9.98
N LEU A 204 8.29 1.54 10.79
CA LEU A 204 6.92 1.28 11.21
C LEU A 204 5.99 2.34 10.65
N ASP A 205 4.96 1.89 9.96
CA ASP A 205 4.04 2.72 9.18
C ASP A 205 2.61 2.17 9.26
N SER A 206 1.69 2.78 8.53
CA SER A 206 0.29 2.38 8.47
C SER A 206 -0.39 2.86 7.20
N ALA A 207 -0.99 1.93 6.45
CA ALA A 207 -1.93 2.20 5.36
C ALA A 207 -3.40 2.06 5.82
N GLY A 208 -3.66 2.07 7.12
CA GLY A 208 -4.99 1.96 7.72
C GLY A 208 -4.95 1.49 9.18
N PRO A 209 -5.98 1.77 10.00
CA PRO A 209 -5.94 1.59 11.45
C PRO A 209 -6.25 0.14 11.89
N GLY A 210 -5.93 -0.90 11.10
CA GLY A 210 -6.32 -2.26 11.45
C GLY A 210 -5.51 -3.38 10.83
N GLY A 211 -5.90 -4.61 11.20
CA GLY A 211 -5.29 -5.85 10.77
C GLY A 211 -4.01 -6.18 11.52
N ARG A 212 -3.43 -7.33 11.18
CA ARG A 212 -2.07 -7.67 11.60
C ARG A 212 -1.05 -6.84 10.85
N THR A 213 0.02 -6.48 11.54
CA THR A 213 1.17 -5.79 10.96
C THR A 213 1.82 -6.65 9.88
N LEU A 214 1.80 -6.16 8.66
CA LEU A 214 2.35 -6.81 7.48
C LEU A 214 3.80 -6.38 7.29
N VAL A 215 4.72 -7.35 7.19
CA VAL A 215 6.03 -7.11 6.56
C VAL A 215 5.83 -7.09 5.05
N PHE A 216 5.88 -5.90 4.46
CA PHE A 216 5.61 -5.69 3.03
C PHE A 216 6.85 -5.33 2.22
N GLN A 217 7.93 -4.89 2.86
CA GLN A 217 9.25 -4.79 2.21
C GLN A 217 10.35 -5.34 3.12
N SER A 218 11.38 -5.92 2.50
CA SER A 218 12.55 -6.44 3.18
C SER A 218 13.83 -6.20 2.37
N ALA A 219 14.91 -5.88 3.08
CA ALA A 219 16.25 -5.76 2.55
C ALA A 219 17.24 -6.57 3.41
N GLY A 220 18.20 -7.23 2.76
CA GLY A 220 19.34 -7.84 3.45
C GLY A 220 19.02 -8.98 4.42
N GLY A 221 17.86 -9.63 4.26
CA GLY A 221 17.54 -10.91 4.87
C GLY A 221 17.05 -10.93 6.31
N LEU A 222 16.67 -9.76 6.83
CA LEU A 222 16.10 -9.64 8.18
C LEU A 222 14.79 -10.42 8.37
N VAL A 223 14.09 -10.77 7.29
CA VAL A 223 12.82 -11.49 7.38
C VAL A 223 12.98 -12.88 8.02
N ALA A 224 14.16 -13.51 7.92
CA ALA A 224 14.43 -14.77 8.60
C ALA A 224 14.46 -14.60 10.13
N ALA A 225 15.09 -13.53 10.63
CA ALA A 225 15.13 -13.21 12.04
C ALA A 225 13.73 -12.80 12.56
N TYR A 226 12.98 -12.03 11.77
CA TYR A 226 11.58 -11.70 12.04
C TYR A 226 10.73 -12.97 12.17
N ALA A 227 10.79 -13.86 11.17
CA ALA A 227 9.99 -15.09 11.15
C ALA A 227 10.32 -16.04 12.31
N SER A 228 11.56 -16.06 12.80
CA SER A 228 11.94 -16.87 13.96
C SER A 228 11.58 -16.24 15.30
N ALA A 229 11.57 -14.91 15.40
CA ALA A 229 11.43 -14.21 16.68
C ALA A 229 9.99 -13.76 16.96
N ALA A 230 9.28 -13.24 15.96
CA ALA A 230 7.94 -12.69 16.14
C ALA A 230 6.95 -13.81 16.55
N PRO A 231 6.08 -13.59 17.56
CA PRO A 231 5.14 -14.63 18.01
C PRO A 231 4.11 -15.06 16.95
N LEU A 232 3.69 -14.12 16.11
CA LEU A 232 2.72 -14.31 15.03
C LEU A 232 3.27 -13.63 13.77
N PRO A 233 4.29 -14.20 13.12
CA PRO A 233 4.93 -13.55 11.99
C PRO A 233 3.95 -13.44 10.81
N PHE A 234 3.87 -12.25 10.22
CA PHE A 234 2.98 -11.98 9.09
C PHE A 234 3.69 -11.12 8.04
N GLY A 235 3.74 -11.61 6.80
CA GLY A 235 4.41 -10.95 5.71
C GLY A 235 4.24 -11.72 4.41
N THR A 236 4.36 -11.04 3.28
CA THR A 236 4.32 -11.70 1.97
C THR A 236 5.20 -10.99 0.95
N VAL A 237 6.02 -11.76 0.24
CA VAL A 237 6.84 -11.28 -0.87
C VAL A 237 5.99 -10.74 -2.02
N LEU A 238 4.71 -11.13 -2.10
CA LEU A 238 3.77 -10.54 -3.06
C LEU A 238 3.59 -9.04 -2.82
N ALA A 239 3.49 -8.60 -1.57
CA ALA A 239 3.39 -7.18 -1.24
C ALA A 239 4.67 -6.45 -1.65
N GLN A 240 5.84 -7.08 -1.42
CA GLN A 240 7.13 -6.54 -1.86
C GLN A 240 7.22 -6.41 -3.38
N ASP A 241 6.84 -7.44 -4.13
CA ASP A 241 6.83 -7.42 -5.59
C ASP A 241 5.92 -6.28 -6.12
N ILE A 242 4.75 -6.08 -5.50
CA ILE A 242 3.78 -5.03 -5.86
C ILE A 242 4.35 -3.62 -5.58
N PHE A 243 4.98 -3.44 -4.41
CA PHE A 243 5.54 -2.15 -4.00
C PHE A 243 6.75 -1.78 -4.86
N GLN A 244 7.67 -2.73 -5.08
CA GLN A 244 8.86 -2.52 -5.92
C GLN A 244 8.51 -2.32 -7.42
N ALA A 245 7.36 -2.82 -7.87
CA ALA A 245 6.85 -2.56 -9.21
C ALA A 245 6.20 -1.16 -9.36
N GLY A 246 6.10 -0.38 -8.27
CA GLY A 246 5.48 0.95 -8.29
C GLY A 246 3.97 0.93 -8.54
N LEU A 247 3.30 -0.20 -8.25
CA LEU A 247 1.86 -0.36 -8.49
C LEU A 247 1.00 0.28 -7.40
N VAL A 248 1.60 0.60 -6.25
CA VAL A 248 0.97 1.34 -5.15
C VAL A 248 1.66 2.71 -5.08
N PRO A 249 0.93 3.83 -5.25
CA PRO A 249 1.50 5.18 -5.18
C PRO A 249 1.66 5.61 -3.71
N SER A 250 2.57 4.96 -3.00
CA SER A 250 2.98 5.27 -1.62
C SER A 250 4.49 5.15 -1.52
N GLY A 251 5.08 5.94 -0.63
CA GLY A 251 6.44 5.76 -0.14
C GLY A 251 6.39 5.74 1.39
N THR A 252 7.50 5.34 2.00
CA THR A 252 7.71 5.37 3.45
C THR A 252 9.14 5.81 3.72
N ASP A 253 9.44 6.13 4.97
CA ASP A 253 10.81 6.39 5.46
C ASP A 253 11.80 5.23 5.15
N PHE A 254 11.30 4.01 4.87
CA PHE A 254 12.13 2.87 4.43
C PHE A 254 12.97 3.19 3.19
N GLU A 255 12.42 3.92 2.21
CA GLU A 255 13.14 4.27 0.98
C GLU A 255 14.26 5.29 1.22
N ILE A 256 14.17 6.06 2.31
CA ILE A 256 15.22 6.99 2.74
C ILE A 256 16.35 6.23 3.44
N TYR A 257 16.03 5.24 4.28
CA TYR A 257 17.02 4.46 5.02
C TYR A 257 17.72 3.39 4.18
N ARG A 258 17.02 2.75 3.24
CA ARG A 258 17.53 1.61 2.47
C ARG A 258 18.85 1.89 1.72
N PRO A 259 19.09 3.07 1.13
CA PRO A 259 20.39 3.38 0.54
C PRO A 259 21.53 3.49 1.56
N ALA A 260 21.22 3.90 2.79
CA ALA A 260 22.20 4.06 3.87
C ALA A 260 22.48 2.73 4.60
N TYR A 261 21.48 1.87 4.72
CA TYR A 261 21.57 0.62 5.48
C TYR A 261 21.20 -0.60 4.62
N PRO A 262 22.08 -1.62 4.53
CA PRO A 262 21.86 -2.76 3.65
C PRO A 262 20.76 -3.74 4.14
N ARG A 263 20.27 -3.58 5.38
CA ARG A 263 19.39 -4.53 6.07
C ARG A 263 18.23 -3.80 6.72
N GLY A 264 17.01 -4.07 6.26
CA GLY A 264 15.82 -3.33 6.67
C GLY A 264 14.54 -4.16 6.58
N LEU A 265 13.56 -3.85 7.43
CA LEU A 265 12.17 -4.30 7.29
C LEU A 265 11.25 -3.09 7.27
N ASP A 266 10.22 -3.15 6.41
CA ASP A 266 9.12 -2.20 6.38
C ASP A 266 7.84 -2.89 6.85
N LEU A 267 7.25 -2.37 7.91
CA LEU A 267 6.13 -2.96 8.62
C LEU A 267 4.96 -1.97 8.66
N ALA A 268 3.77 -2.40 8.21
CA ALA A 268 2.59 -1.53 8.24
C ALA A 268 1.33 -2.23 8.74
N LEU A 269 0.48 -1.49 9.46
CA LEU A 269 -0.95 -1.81 9.47
C LEU A 269 -1.52 -1.54 8.08
N TYR A 270 -2.50 -2.34 7.61
CA TYR A 270 -2.92 -2.26 6.20
C TYR A 270 -4.43 -2.48 5.98
N GLU A 271 -5.17 -2.90 7.00
CA GLU A 271 -6.62 -3.05 6.89
C GLU A 271 -7.35 -1.73 7.20
N ASP A 272 -8.61 -1.63 6.77
CA ASP A 272 -9.39 -0.38 6.74
C ASP A 272 -8.67 0.78 6.03
N GLY A 273 -8.11 0.49 4.86
CA GLY A 273 -7.49 1.51 4.01
C GLY A 273 -8.44 2.65 3.59
N TYR A 274 -9.74 2.58 3.90
CA TYR A 274 -10.70 3.67 3.72
C TYR A 274 -10.45 4.83 4.69
N ALA A 275 -9.86 4.57 5.86
CA ALA A 275 -9.46 5.59 6.81
C ALA A 275 -8.17 6.32 6.41
N TYR A 276 -7.25 5.63 5.72
CA TYR A 276 -5.93 6.15 5.36
C TYR A 276 -5.96 7.50 4.60
N HIS A 277 -5.25 8.50 5.13
CA HIS A 277 -5.25 9.89 4.68
C HIS A 277 -6.66 10.49 4.56
N THR A 278 -7.53 10.20 5.53
CA THR A 278 -8.86 10.80 5.68
C THR A 278 -9.16 11.11 7.15
N PRO A 279 -10.13 11.98 7.46
CA PRO A 279 -10.58 12.23 8.83
C PRO A 279 -11.16 11.01 9.56
N LEU A 280 -11.36 9.88 8.86
CA LEU A 280 -11.78 8.62 9.49
C LEU A 280 -10.63 7.90 10.20
N ASP A 281 -9.37 8.32 10.03
CA ASP A 281 -8.25 7.76 10.79
C ASP A 281 -8.23 8.31 12.23
N ARG A 282 -9.04 7.67 13.08
CA ARG A 282 -9.35 8.07 14.45
C ARG A 282 -9.27 6.88 15.40
N LEU A 283 -9.08 7.15 16.69
CA LEU A 283 -8.84 6.11 17.69
C LEU A 283 -9.95 5.05 17.72
N GLU A 284 -11.21 5.40 17.47
CA GLU A 284 -12.31 4.44 17.49
C GLU A 284 -12.33 3.47 16.29
N ARG A 285 -11.54 3.75 15.25
CA ARG A 285 -11.34 2.84 14.11
C ARG A 285 -10.08 1.99 14.26
N LEU A 286 -9.24 2.24 15.27
CA LEU A 286 -8.10 1.39 15.57
C LEU A 286 -8.60 0.02 16.03
N GLU A 287 -8.33 -1.01 15.24
CA GLU A 287 -8.76 -2.38 15.56
C GLU A 287 -8.02 -2.88 16.81
N PRO A 288 -8.73 -3.34 17.86
CA PRO A 288 -8.11 -3.89 19.04
C PRO A 288 -7.20 -5.08 18.68
N GLY A 289 -5.98 -5.08 19.20
CA GLY A 289 -4.99 -6.10 18.94
C GLY A 289 -4.04 -5.79 17.79
N SER A 290 -4.37 -4.83 16.91
CA SER A 290 -3.45 -4.40 15.85
C SER A 290 -2.19 -3.76 16.43
N LEU A 291 -2.35 -2.91 17.44
CA LEU A 291 -1.25 -2.31 18.18
C LEU A 291 -0.46 -3.38 18.97
N GLN A 292 -1.17 -4.34 19.61
CA GLN A 292 -0.52 -5.49 20.26
C GLN A 292 0.35 -6.29 19.28
N HIS A 293 -0.17 -6.64 18.11
CA HIS A 293 0.55 -7.41 17.10
C HIS A 293 1.81 -6.69 16.61
N MET A 294 1.69 -5.39 16.34
CA MET A 294 2.83 -4.57 15.92
C MET A 294 3.89 -4.54 17.01
N GLY A 295 3.47 -4.22 18.24
CA GLY A 295 4.35 -4.14 19.39
C GLY A 295 5.09 -5.43 19.70
N ASP A 296 4.38 -6.57 19.71
CA ASP A 296 4.98 -7.89 19.91
C ASP A 296 5.98 -8.23 18.79
N SER A 297 5.61 -7.95 17.54
CA SER A 297 6.46 -8.16 16.36
C SER A 297 7.75 -7.35 16.43
N VAL A 298 7.64 -6.06 16.73
CA VAL A 298 8.78 -5.13 16.83
C VAL A 298 9.66 -5.51 18.02
N LEU A 299 9.08 -5.68 19.21
CA LEU A 299 9.83 -6.01 20.42
C LEU A 299 10.61 -7.32 20.26
N ALA A 300 9.99 -8.36 19.74
CA ALA A 300 10.63 -9.65 19.56
C ALA A 300 11.75 -9.60 18.52
N THR A 301 11.49 -8.97 17.37
CA THR A 301 12.47 -8.86 16.28
C THR A 301 13.66 -7.99 16.68
N VAL A 302 13.41 -6.86 17.32
CA VAL A 302 14.49 -5.96 17.79
C VAL A 302 15.32 -6.65 18.86
N ARG A 303 14.70 -7.37 19.80
CA ARG A 303 15.42 -8.14 20.82
C ARG A 303 16.31 -9.21 20.18
N GLU A 304 15.81 -9.93 19.18
CA GLU A 304 16.58 -10.92 18.43
C GLU A 304 17.80 -10.29 17.75
N LEU A 305 17.59 -9.21 16.98
CA LEU A 305 18.67 -8.51 16.27
C LEU A 305 19.66 -7.84 17.21
N ALA A 306 19.20 -7.29 18.34
CA ALA A 306 20.05 -6.65 19.33
C ALA A 306 20.89 -7.67 20.11
N THR A 307 20.41 -8.91 20.24
CA THR A 307 21.12 -9.99 20.95
C THR A 307 22.07 -10.74 20.02
N HIS A 308 21.57 -11.25 18.90
CA HIS A 308 22.32 -12.15 18.01
C HIS A 308 22.94 -11.43 16.81
N GLY A 309 22.47 -10.22 16.50
CA GLY A 309 22.88 -9.48 15.32
C GLY A 309 22.08 -9.85 14.08
N PRO A 310 22.18 -9.05 13.01
CA PRO A 310 21.47 -9.33 11.77
C PRO A 310 22.07 -10.54 11.03
N PRO A 311 21.24 -11.46 10.50
CA PRO A 311 21.73 -12.65 9.79
C PRO A 311 22.57 -12.27 8.56
N PRO A 312 23.57 -13.09 8.18
CA PRO A 312 24.52 -12.77 7.11
C PRO A 312 23.84 -12.59 5.74
N GLU A 313 22.96 -13.52 5.34
CA GLU A 313 22.10 -13.47 4.15
C GLU A 313 20.88 -14.39 4.37
N GLY A 314 19.79 -14.17 3.63
CA GLY A 314 18.66 -15.12 3.58
C GLY A 314 17.31 -14.47 3.29
N GLY A 315 16.28 -15.27 2.99
CA GLY A 315 14.88 -14.81 3.00
C GLY A 315 14.43 -13.85 1.89
N ASN A 316 14.80 -14.12 0.65
CA ASN A 316 14.32 -13.34 -0.49
C ASN A 316 12.89 -13.70 -0.90
N VAL A 317 12.45 -14.92 -0.56
CA VAL A 317 11.08 -15.38 -0.73
C VAL A 317 10.52 -15.67 0.64
N PHE A 318 9.41 -15.01 0.96
CA PHE A 318 8.72 -15.18 2.22
C PHE A 318 7.21 -15.04 2.05
N TYR A 319 6.45 -15.81 2.81
CA TYR A 319 5.00 -15.71 2.87
C TYR A 319 4.50 -16.46 4.10
N ASP A 320 3.41 -15.96 4.67
CA ASP A 320 2.71 -16.62 5.75
C ASP A 320 1.85 -17.79 5.21
N LEU A 321 1.66 -18.80 6.07
CA LEU A 321 0.77 -19.93 5.88
C LEU A 321 -0.30 -19.90 6.97
N ALA A 322 -1.54 -19.57 6.57
CA ALA A 322 -2.73 -19.60 7.42
C ALA A 322 -2.62 -18.79 8.73
N GLY A 323 -1.91 -17.66 8.72
CA GLY A 323 -1.78 -16.73 9.85
C GLY A 323 -0.93 -17.25 11.02
N ARG A 324 -0.05 -18.22 10.79
CA ARG A 324 0.62 -18.97 11.87
C ARG A 324 2.10 -19.20 11.66
N THR A 325 2.54 -19.42 10.43
CA THR A 325 3.91 -19.83 10.15
C THR A 325 4.38 -19.17 8.88
N MET A 326 5.47 -18.43 8.98
CA MET A 326 6.08 -17.76 7.85
C MET A 326 7.17 -18.66 7.25
N LEU A 327 6.99 -19.05 5.98
CA LEU A 327 8.06 -19.71 5.24
C LEU A 327 9.04 -18.65 4.75
N VAL A 328 10.33 -18.92 4.91
CA VAL A 328 11.41 -18.03 4.49
C VAL A 328 12.52 -18.85 3.84
N TYR A 329 12.91 -18.49 2.62
CA TYR A 329 14.02 -19.16 1.94
C TYR A 329 14.75 -18.26 0.94
N SER A 330 15.96 -18.67 0.57
CA SER A 330 16.83 -17.91 -0.33
C SER A 330 16.35 -17.96 -1.79
N ARG A 331 16.82 -17.03 -2.62
CA ARG A 331 16.61 -17.08 -4.07
C ARG A 331 17.20 -18.35 -4.70
N GLY A 332 18.33 -18.84 -4.20
CA GLY A 332 18.93 -20.10 -4.65
C GLY A 332 18.03 -21.31 -4.37
N THR A 333 17.43 -21.36 -3.18
CA THR A 333 16.43 -22.36 -2.81
C THR A 333 15.18 -22.27 -3.68
N ALA A 334 14.69 -21.05 -3.94
CA ALA A 334 13.56 -20.83 -4.84
C ALA A 334 13.83 -21.38 -6.25
N LEU A 335 15.02 -21.10 -6.80
CA LEU A 335 15.45 -21.62 -8.10
C LEU A 335 15.54 -23.14 -8.11
N ALA A 336 16.16 -23.74 -7.09
CA ALA A 336 16.27 -25.20 -6.98
C ALA A 336 14.88 -25.87 -6.92
N LEU A 337 13.97 -25.33 -6.10
CA LEU A 337 12.59 -25.81 -6.01
C LEU A 337 11.86 -25.67 -7.34
N ALA A 338 12.03 -24.54 -8.04
CA ALA A 338 11.42 -24.32 -9.35
C ALA A 338 11.91 -25.34 -10.38
N VAL A 339 13.23 -25.57 -10.48
CA VAL A 339 13.82 -26.54 -11.41
C VAL A 339 13.32 -27.95 -11.13
N VAL A 340 13.36 -28.39 -9.87
CA VAL A 340 12.87 -29.72 -9.46
C VAL A 340 11.39 -29.89 -9.78
N THR A 341 10.58 -28.86 -9.49
CA THR A 341 9.13 -28.90 -9.72
C THR A 341 8.77 -28.90 -11.20
N LEU A 342 9.48 -28.12 -12.02
CA LEU A 342 9.32 -28.14 -13.48
C LEU A 342 9.73 -29.50 -14.07
N ALA A 343 10.84 -30.07 -13.61
CA ALA A 343 11.27 -31.41 -14.01
C ALA A 343 10.22 -32.47 -13.63
N ALA A 344 9.65 -32.39 -12.41
CA ALA A 344 8.58 -33.27 -11.96
C ALA A 344 7.32 -33.15 -12.82
N ALA A 345 6.94 -31.93 -13.23
CA ALA A 345 5.82 -31.71 -14.15
C ALA A 345 6.07 -32.37 -15.52
N VAL A 346 7.26 -32.19 -16.10
CA VAL A 346 7.65 -32.84 -17.37
C VAL A 346 7.59 -34.37 -17.23
N MET A 347 8.12 -34.93 -16.14
CA MET A 347 8.08 -36.37 -15.87
C MET A 347 6.65 -36.89 -15.71
N ALA A 348 5.79 -36.18 -14.97
CA ALA A 348 4.39 -36.56 -14.76
C ALA A 348 3.58 -36.55 -16.06
N VAL A 349 3.75 -35.53 -16.89
CA VAL A 349 3.14 -35.44 -18.23
C VAL A 349 3.66 -36.55 -19.14
N GLY A 350 4.98 -36.79 -19.16
CA GLY A 350 5.60 -37.86 -19.94
C GLY A 350 5.13 -39.25 -19.52
N ALA A 351 5.01 -39.51 -18.22
CA ALA A 351 4.47 -40.77 -17.68
C ALA A 351 3.01 -40.98 -18.08
N ALA A 352 2.18 -39.93 -18.00
CA ALA A 352 0.79 -39.98 -18.42
C ALA A 352 0.64 -40.29 -19.93
N LEU A 353 1.48 -39.69 -20.78
CA LEU A 353 1.54 -39.98 -22.22
C LEU A 353 1.99 -41.41 -22.50
N ARG A 354 3.06 -41.88 -21.85
CA ARG A 354 3.57 -43.27 -21.99
C ARG A 354 2.53 -44.30 -21.59
N ARG A 355 1.75 -44.02 -20.55
CA ARG A 355 0.65 -44.87 -20.07
C ARG A 355 -0.65 -44.71 -20.85
N ARG A 356 -0.65 -43.91 -21.93
CA ARG A 356 -1.81 -43.65 -22.78
C ARG A 356 -3.02 -43.13 -21.99
N ALA A 357 -2.78 -42.34 -20.93
CA ALA A 357 -3.85 -41.68 -20.19
C ALA A 357 -4.56 -40.62 -21.07
N PHE A 358 -3.81 -40.04 -22.01
CA PHE A 358 -4.26 -39.16 -23.09
C PHE A 358 -3.20 -39.16 -24.21
N THR A 359 -3.54 -38.60 -25.36
CA THR A 359 -2.69 -38.43 -26.54
C THR A 359 -2.01 -37.06 -26.57
N ALA A 360 -0.95 -36.91 -27.37
CA ALA A 360 -0.27 -35.61 -27.56
C ALA A 360 -1.21 -34.55 -28.17
N ARG A 361 -2.14 -34.95 -29.04
CA ARG A 361 -3.16 -34.05 -29.61
C ARG A 361 -4.13 -33.54 -28.54
N GLU A 362 -4.61 -34.43 -27.67
CA GLU A 362 -5.47 -34.05 -26.54
C GLU A 362 -4.73 -33.14 -25.55
N LEU A 363 -3.44 -33.38 -25.30
CA LEU A 363 -2.61 -32.49 -24.48
C LEU A 363 -2.46 -31.11 -25.13
N GLY A 364 -2.13 -31.04 -26.43
CA GLY A 364 -1.99 -29.78 -27.16
C GLY A 364 -3.27 -28.95 -27.12
N GLY A 365 -4.43 -29.57 -27.34
CA GLY A 365 -5.71 -28.88 -27.21
C GLY A 365 -6.05 -28.49 -25.78
N ALA A 366 -5.72 -29.30 -24.76
CA ALA A 366 -5.90 -28.94 -23.36
C ALA A 366 -5.02 -27.74 -22.94
N VAL A 367 -3.78 -27.66 -23.44
CA VAL A 367 -2.88 -26.52 -23.22
C VAL A 367 -3.42 -25.27 -23.90
N ALA A 368 -3.80 -25.36 -25.18
CA ALA A 368 -4.38 -24.24 -25.92
C ALA A 368 -5.66 -23.71 -25.25
N GLY A 369 -6.56 -24.61 -24.84
CA GLY A 369 -7.76 -24.25 -24.10
C GLY A 369 -7.46 -23.65 -22.73
N THR A 370 -6.41 -24.08 -22.04
CA THR A 370 -5.98 -23.49 -20.76
C THR A 370 -5.57 -22.04 -20.93
N PHE A 371 -4.75 -21.72 -21.94
CA PHE A 371 -4.33 -20.34 -22.21
C PHE A 371 -5.44 -19.47 -22.80
N ALA A 372 -6.29 -20.01 -23.68
CA ALA A 372 -7.46 -19.30 -24.17
C ALA A 372 -8.47 -19.01 -23.05
N GLY A 373 -8.65 -19.96 -22.12
CA GLY A 373 -9.46 -19.78 -20.93
C GLY A 373 -8.87 -18.78 -19.93
N LEU A 374 -7.55 -18.76 -19.76
CA LEU A 374 -6.86 -17.73 -18.96
C LEU A 374 -7.08 -16.34 -19.57
N LEU A 375 -6.86 -16.19 -20.88
CA LEU A 375 -7.04 -14.94 -21.60
C LEU A 375 -8.48 -14.43 -21.49
N LEU A 376 -9.47 -15.24 -21.88
CA LEU A 376 -10.87 -14.83 -21.80
C LEU A 376 -11.35 -14.67 -20.35
N GLY A 377 -10.79 -15.45 -19.42
CA GLY A 377 -11.06 -15.32 -17.99
C GLY A 377 -10.60 -13.98 -17.40
N VAL A 378 -9.60 -13.33 -17.98
CA VAL A 378 -9.19 -11.97 -17.61
C VAL A 378 -9.94 -10.91 -18.41
N VAL A 379 -10.11 -11.11 -19.71
CA VAL A 379 -10.73 -10.11 -20.61
C VAL A 379 -12.21 -9.90 -20.32
N LEU A 380 -12.98 -10.96 -20.08
CA LEU A 380 -14.44 -10.85 -19.94
C LEU A 380 -14.87 -10.03 -18.69
N PRO A 381 -14.26 -10.21 -17.49
CA PRO A 381 -14.47 -9.32 -16.36
C PRO A 381 -14.13 -7.86 -16.63
N MET A 382 -13.02 -7.60 -17.34
CA MET A 382 -12.64 -6.23 -17.71
C MET A 382 -13.68 -5.58 -18.63
N VAL A 383 -14.23 -6.34 -19.58
CA VAL A 383 -15.35 -5.88 -20.41
C VAL A 383 -16.58 -5.58 -19.57
N ALA A 384 -16.93 -6.46 -18.61
CA ALA A 384 -18.05 -6.22 -17.69
C ALA A 384 -17.83 -4.96 -16.83
N ALA A 385 -16.60 -4.70 -16.39
CA ALA A 385 -16.23 -3.47 -15.69
C ALA A 385 -16.37 -2.21 -16.55
N LEU A 386 -15.99 -2.29 -17.83
CA LEU A 386 -16.21 -1.20 -18.79
C LEU A 386 -17.70 -0.94 -19.04
N VAL A 387 -18.51 -2.00 -19.13
CA VAL A 387 -19.98 -1.89 -19.22
C VAL A 387 -20.54 -1.21 -17.98
N LEU A 388 -20.12 -1.62 -16.78
CA LEU A 388 -20.51 -0.99 -15.52
C LEU A 388 -20.16 0.51 -15.50
N ALA A 389 -18.92 0.84 -15.84
CA ALA A 389 -18.41 2.21 -15.77
C ALA A 389 -19.01 3.15 -16.83
N TYR A 390 -19.12 2.71 -18.09
CA TYR A 390 -19.45 3.59 -19.21
C TYR A 390 -20.86 3.41 -19.79
N VAL A 391 -21.41 2.19 -19.75
CA VAL A 391 -22.77 1.91 -20.27
C VAL A 391 -23.79 2.13 -19.15
N LEU A 392 -23.58 1.50 -17.99
CA LEU A 392 -24.47 1.67 -16.84
C LEU A 392 -24.22 3.00 -16.11
N ARG A 393 -23.08 3.65 -16.36
CA ARG A 393 -22.64 4.90 -15.69
C ARG A 393 -22.61 4.76 -14.16
N ARG A 394 -22.16 3.59 -13.68
CA ARG A 394 -22.04 3.24 -12.26
C ARG A 394 -20.62 2.80 -11.91
N PRO A 395 -19.58 3.63 -12.18
CA PRO A 395 -18.22 3.28 -11.78
C PRO A 395 -18.16 3.10 -10.26
N HIS A 396 -17.25 2.24 -9.80
CA HIS A 396 -17.04 1.95 -8.38
C HIS A 396 -18.25 1.29 -7.69
N GLY A 397 -19.21 0.70 -8.42
CA GLY A 397 -20.40 0.05 -7.86
C GLY A 397 -20.18 -0.99 -6.74
N TRP A 398 -18.94 -1.41 -6.56
CA TRP A 398 -18.44 -2.37 -5.58
C TRP A 398 -17.74 -1.73 -4.36
N TYR A 399 -17.50 -0.42 -4.36
CA TYR A 399 -16.56 0.24 -3.45
C TYR A 399 -16.98 0.15 -1.98
N ALA A 400 -18.27 0.33 -1.66
CA ALA A 400 -18.80 0.09 -0.31
C ALA A 400 -19.26 -1.37 -0.07
N ALA A 401 -19.25 -2.22 -1.10
CA ALA A 401 -19.62 -3.63 -1.00
C ALA A 401 -18.64 -4.53 -1.77
N PRO A 402 -17.36 -4.65 -1.33
CA PRO A 402 -16.28 -5.35 -2.04
C PRO A 402 -16.63 -6.75 -2.54
N TRP A 403 -17.42 -7.50 -1.77
CA TRP A 403 -17.83 -8.86 -2.11
C TRP A 403 -18.61 -8.93 -3.44
N THR A 404 -19.30 -7.85 -3.83
CA THR A 404 -20.02 -7.78 -5.11
C THR A 404 -19.07 -7.81 -6.30
N ALA A 405 -17.91 -7.14 -6.22
CA ALA A 405 -16.87 -7.24 -7.25
C ALA A 405 -16.32 -8.67 -7.33
N VAL A 406 -16.01 -9.29 -6.19
CA VAL A 406 -15.50 -10.67 -6.14
C VAL A 406 -16.49 -11.64 -6.79
N ALA A 407 -17.78 -11.56 -6.41
CA ALA A 407 -18.81 -12.43 -6.95
C ALA A 407 -19.06 -12.18 -8.45
N CYS A 408 -19.20 -10.91 -8.86
CA CYS A 408 -19.52 -10.54 -10.23
C CYS A 408 -18.35 -10.82 -11.18
N PHE A 409 -17.18 -10.23 -10.93
CA PHE A 409 -16.01 -10.39 -11.79
C PHE A 409 -15.44 -11.81 -11.71
N GLY A 410 -15.55 -12.49 -10.56
CA GLY A 410 -15.25 -13.92 -10.44
C GLY A 410 -16.15 -14.79 -11.31
N ALA A 411 -17.46 -14.50 -11.36
CA ALA A 411 -18.39 -15.21 -12.24
C ALA A 411 -18.06 -15.00 -13.74
N PHE A 412 -17.75 -13.76 -14.13
CA PHE A 412 -17.28 -13.47 -15.49
C PHE A 412 -15.93 -14.14 -15.79
N ALA A 413 -15.03 -14.24 -14.82
CA ALA A 413 -13.73 -14.88 -15.02
C ALA A 413 -13.91 -16.38 -15.28
N LEU A 414 -14.74 -17.04 -14.47
CA LEU A 414 -15.12 -18.44 -14.69
C LEU A 414 -15.84 -18.64 -16.02
N ALA A 415 -16.73 -17.71 -16.41
CA ALA A 415 -17.38 -17.73 -17.71
C ALA A 415 -16.35 -17.70 -18.85
N GLY A 416 -15.41 -16.76 -18.81
CA GLY A 416 -14.34 -16.65 -19.79
C GLY A 416 -13.45 -17.90 -19.83
N SER A 417 -13.09 -18.45 -18.66
CA SER A 417 -12.30 -19.68 -18.57
C SER A 417 -13.00 -20.92 -19.15
N TRP A 418 -14.31 -21.06 -18.94
CA TRP A 418 -15.11 -22.13 -19.55
C TRP A 418 -15.28 -21.94 -21.06
N LEU A 419 -15.65 -20.74 -21.50
CA LEU A 419 -15.87 -20.43 -22.92
C LEU A 419 -14.58 -20.54 -23.73
N GLY A 420 -13.44 -20.10 -23.19
CA GLY A 420 -12.13 -20.21 -23.85
C GLY A 420 -11.64 -21.65 -24.01
N ARG A 421 -12.08 -22.57 -23.14
CA ARG A 421 -11.78 -24.01 -23.28
C ARG A 421 -12.71 -24.72 -24.27
N ALA A 422 -13.92 -24.21 -24.48
CA ALA A 422 -14.95 -24.86 -25.29
C ALA A 422 -14.55 -25.24 -26.74
N PRO A 423 -13.77 -24.44 -27.50
CA PRO A 423 -13.41 -24.78 -28.88
C PRO A 423 -12.29 -25.83 -28.99
N PHE A 424 -11.64 -26.20 -27.90
CA PHE A 424 -10.48 -27.08 -27.91
C PHE A 424 -10.84 -28.49 -27.44
N SER A 425 -10.32 -29.51 -28.14
CA SER A 425 -10.40 -30.90 -27.70
C SER A 425 -9.37 -31.16 -26.58
N GLY A 426 -9.72 -31.92 -25.54
CA GLY A 426 -8.72 -32.31 -24.55
C GLY A 426 -9.22 -32.57 -23.15
N ASP A 427 -10.52 -32.78 -22.93
CA ASP A 427 -11.11 -32.98 -21.60
C ASP A 427 -10.37 -34.04 -20.76
N ARG A 428 -9.90 -35.13 -21.40
CA ARG A 428 -9.12 -36.19 -20.74
C ARG A 428 -7.76 -35.72 -20.22
N ALA A 429 -7.16 -34.73 -20.91
CA ALA A 429 -5.86 -34.12 -20.61
C ALA A 429 -6.00 -32.76 -19.89
N GLY A 430 -7.20 -32.32 -19.52
CA GLY A 430 -7.45 -30.98 -18.95
C GLY A 430 -6.56 -30.63 -17.76
N TRP A 431 -6.38 -31.57 -16.83
CA TRP A 431 -5.49 -31.40 -15.67
C TRP A 431 -4.03 -31.26 -16.07
N ALA A 432 -3.57 -32.05 -17.04
CA ALA A 432 -2.21 -31.95 -17.56
C ALA A 432 -1.98 -30.61 -18.28
N GLY A 433 -2.97 -30.13 -19.04
CA GLY A 433 -2.95 -28.78 -19.62
C GLY A 433 -2.84 -27.69 -18.56
N GLY A 434 -3.58 -27.80 -17.45
CA GLY A 434 -3.47 -26.91 -16.30
C GLY A 434 -2.09 -26.93 -15.64
N VAL A 435 -1.51 -28.11 -15.42
CA VAL A 435 -0.14 -28.27 -14.89
C VAL A 435 0.89 -27.61 -15.80
N VAL A 436 0.78 -27.82 -17.13
CA VAL A 436 1.68 -27.18 -18.11
C VAL A 436 1.52 -25.66 -18.11
N GLY A 437 0.29 -25.16 -18.02
CA GLY A 437 0.03 -23.73 -17.94
C GLY A 437 0.66 -23.10 -16.68
N TRP A 438 0.47 -23.71 -15.51
CA TRP A 438 1.11 -23.25 -14.27
C TRP A 438 2.64 -23.38 -14.31
N ALA A 439 3.16 -24.42 -14.98
CA ALA A 439 4.61 -24.58 -15.19
C ALA A 439 5.18 -23.46 -16.04
N ALA A 440 4.45 -22.97 -17.05
CA ALA A 440 4.85 -21.80 -17.82
C ALA A 440 4.88 -20.53 -16.95
N LEU A 441 3.89 -20.33 -16.08
CA LEU A 441 3.88 -19.20 -15.13
C LEU A 441 5.04 -19.27 -14.14
N LEU A 442 5.33 -20.47 -13.59
CA LEU A 442 6.47 -20.69 -12.70
C LEU A 442 7.80 -20.41 -13.41
N ALA A 443 7.97 -20.88 -14.64
CA ALA A 443 9.16 -20.63 -15.44
C ALA A 443 9.33 -19.11 -15.69
N LEU A 444 8.25 -18.42 -16.04
CA LEU A 444 8.25 -16.97 -16.26
C LEU A 444 8.64 -16.20 -14.99
N ALA A 445 8.01 -16.51 -13.86
CA ALA A 445 8.32 -15.92 -12.56
C ALA A 445 9.79 -16.16 -12.17
N THR A 446 10.30 -17.36 -12.42
CA THR A 446 11.71 -17.71 -12.14
C THR A 446 12.68 -16.92 -13.02
N VAL A 447 12.39 -16.79 -14.32
CA VAL A 447 13.23 -16.04 -15.27
C VAL A 447 13.29 -14.56 -14.90
N PHE A 448 12.16 -13.96 -14.52
CA PHE A 448 12.11 -12.55 -14.12
C PHE A 448 12.47 -12.31 -12.65
N GLY A 449 12.74 -13.37 -11.88
CA GLY A 449 13.11 -13.24 -10.46
C GLY A 449 11.98 -12.75 -9.56
N VAL A 450 10.72 -13.00 -9.92
CA VAL A 450 9.52 -12.59 -9.18
C VAL A 450 9.31 -13.50 -7.97
N GLY A 451 9.31 -12.94 -6.76
CA GLY A 451 9.25 -13.71 -5.51
C GLY A 451 7.92 -14.45 -5.31
N SER A 452 6.82 -13.86 -5.77
CA SER A 452 5.47 -14.45 -5.76
C SER A 452 5.30 -15.68 -6.66
N GLY A 453 6.36 -16.10 -7.38
CA GLY A 453 6.41 -17.37 -8.11
C GLY A 453 6.14 -18.61 -7.25
N TYR A 454 6.17 -18.51 -5.92
CA TYR A 454 5.77 -19.59 -5.01
C TYR A 454 4.31 -20.05 -5.21
N LEU A 455 3.40 -19.18 -5.63
CA LEU A 455 2.01 -19.54 -5.94
C LEU A 455 1.97 -20.56 -7.08
N ALA A 456 2.72 -20.28 -8.15
CA ALA A 456 2.86 -21.18 -9.28
C ALA A 456 3.65 -22.45 -8.90
N LEU A 457 4.68 -22.33 -8.06
CA LEU A 457 5.45 -23.47 -7.56
C LEU A 457 4.54 -24.52 -6.92
N TRP A 458 3.70 -24.11 -5.97
CA TRP A 458 2.80 -25.05 -5.29
C TRP A 458 1.71 -25.59 -6.21
N ALA A 459 1.15 -24.77 -7.11
CA ALA A 459 0.18 -25.25 -8.10
C ALA A 459 0.78 -26.34 -9.02
N VAL A 460 2.02 -26.18 -9.46
CA VAL A 460 2.73 -27.17 -10.28
C VAL A 460 3.11 -28.40 -9.46
N ALA A 461 3.66 -28.24 -8.26
CA ALA A 461 4.10 -29.36 -7.42
C ALA A 461 2.94 -30.30 -7.10
N TRP A 462 1.85 -29.77 -6.56
CA TRP A 462 0.64 -30.53 -6.24
C TRP A 462 -0.04 -31.06 -7.51
N GLY A 463 -0.11 -30.23 -8.56
CA GLY A 463 -0.68 -30.62 -9.85
C GLY A 463 0.05 -31.79 -10.51
N ALA A 464 1.39 -31.75 -10.53
CA ALA A 464 2.24 -32.80 -11.10
C ALA A 464 2.18 -34.09 -10.28
N ALA A 465 2.21 -33.99 -8.94
CA ALA A 465 2.04 -35.15 -8.05
C ALA A 465 0.69 -35.83 -8.27
N ALA A 466 -0.41 -35.06 -8.34
CA ALA A 466 -1.74 -35.60 -8.60
C ALA A 466 -1.88 -36.18 -10.00
N LEU A 467 -1.24 -35.58 -11.01
CA LEU A 467 -1.21 -36.11 -12.36
C LEU A 467 -0.50 -37.47 -12.38
N LEU A 468 0.68 -37.55 -11.76
CA LEU A 468 1.44 -38.79 -11.66
C LEU A 468 0.62 -39.84 -10.91
N LEU A 469 0.26 -39.62 -9.64
CA LEU A 469 -0.51 -40.57 -8.83
C LEU A 469 -1.84 -40.97 -9.49
N GLY A 470 -2.55 -40.04 -10.11
CA GLY A 470 -3.80 -40.32 -10.83
C GLY A 470 -3.63 -41.23 -12.05
N THR A 471 -2.42 -41.32 -12.63
CA THR A 471 -2.10 -42.29 -13.70
C THR A 471 -1.88 -43.70 -13.17
N TRP A 472 -1.46 -43.86 -11.91
CA TRP A 472 -1.26 -45.16 -11.26
C TRP A 472 -2.53 -45.63 -10.54
N LEU A 473 -3.22 -44.72 -9.85
CA LEU A 473 -4.40 -44.95 -9.02
C LEU A 473 -5.67 -44.43 -9.71
N ARG A 474 -5.94 -44.92 -10.93
CA ARG A 474 -7.01 -44.41 -11.80
C ARG A 474 -8.38 -44.33 -11.14
N ARG A 475 -8.70 -45.28 -10.25
CA ARG A 475 -9.95 -45.33 -9.47
C ARG A 475 -10.14 -44.11 -8.57
N TYR A 476 -9.05 -43.56 -8.04
CA TYR A 476 -9.06 -42.43 -7.09
C TYR A 476 -8.66 -41.10 -7.72
N ARG A 477 -8.48 -41.05 -9.06
CA ARG A 477 -7.95 -39.89 -9.78
C ARG A 477 -8.63 -38.57 -9.40
N SER A 478 -9.96 -38.51 -9.43
CA SER A 478 -10.70 -37.27 -9.13
C SER A 478 -10.51 -36.83 -7.68
N ALA A 479 -10.52 -37.76 -6.72
CA ALA A 479 -10.28 -37.44 -5.32
C ALA A 479 -8.85 -36.93 -5.09
N ILE A 480 -7.85 -37.58 -5.71
CA ILE A 480 -6.44 -37.15 -5.64
C ILE A 480 -6.27 -35.74 -6.19
N GLN A 481 -6.86 -35.47 -7.37
CA GLN A 481 -6.81 -34.14 -8.00
C GLN A 481 -7.51 -33.08 -7.14
N ALA A 482 -8.65 -33.41 -6.56
CA ALA A 482 -9.39 -32.48 -5.72
C ALA A 482 -8.60 -32.16 -4.43
N ILE A 483 -8.02 -33.16 -3.77
CA ILE A 483 -7.13 -32.95 -2.61
C ILE A 483 -5.93 -32.08 -2.98
N ALA A 484 -5.29 -32.36 -4.12
CA ALA A 484 -4.13 -31.59 -4.57
C ALA A 484 -4.46 -30.15 -5.00
N PHE A 485 -5.72 -29.85 -5.32
CA PHE A 485 -6.13 -28.49 -5.65
C PHE A 485 -6.30 -27.60 -4.41
N ALA A 486 -6.59 -28.18 -3.24
CA ALA A 486 -6.90 -27.39 -2.04
C ALA A 486 -5.73 -26.49 -1.57
N PRO A 487 -4.46 -26.95 -1.47
CA PRO A 487 -3.36 -26.07 -1.05
C PRO A 487 -3.11 -24.86 -1.97
N PRO A 488 -2.95 -25.00 -3.31
CA PRO A 488 -2.76 -23.83 -4.17
C PRO A 488 -4.01 -22.94 -4.23
N ALA A 489 -5.22 -23.49 -4.10
CA ALA A 489 -6.45 -22.69 -4.03
C ALA A 489 -6.50 -21.82 -2.76
N LEU A 490 -6.07 -22.36 -1.61
CA LEU A 490 -5.95 -21.62 -0.36
C LEU A 490 -4.96 -20.46 -0.49
N LEU A 491 -3.75 -20.74 -0.99
CA LEU A 491 -2.72 -19.71 -1.18
C LEU A 491 -3.17 -18.60 -2.15
N LEU A 492 -3.87 -18.97 -3.23
CA LEU A 492 -4.44 -18.00 -4.17
C LEU A 492 -5.55 -17.16 -3.53
N ALA A 493 -6.38 -17.76 -2.67
CA ALA A 493 -7.45 -17.05 -1.97
C ALA A 493 -6.90 -16.08 -0.92
N GLU A 494 -5.88 -16.49 -0.16
CA GLU A 494 -5.17 -15.63 0.80
C GLU A 494 -4.51 -14.45 0.08
N ALA A 495 -3.69 -14.72 -0.95
CA ALA A 495 -3.05 -13.69 -1.75
C ALA A 495 -4.06 -12.72 -2.40
N ALA A 496 -5.16 -13.24 -2.93
CA ALA A 496 -6.23 -12.42 -3.49
C ALA A 496 -6.91 -11.56 -2.43
N SER A 497 -7.17 -12.10 -1.23
CA SER A 497 -7.76 -11.36 -0.13
C SER A 497 -6.89 -10.16 0.25
N ASP A 498 -5.59 -10.37 0.45
CA ASP A 498 -4.66 -9.31 0.83
C ASP A 498 -4.54 -8.23 -0.25
N VAL A 499 -4.39 -8.62 -1.51
CA VAL A 499 -4.35 -7.69 -2.65
C VAL A 499 -5.65 -6.87 -2.72
N LEU A 500 -6.81 -7.49 -2.57
CA LEU A 500 -8.08 -6.78 -2.65
C LEU A 500 -8.30 -5.84 -1.46
N ARG A 501 -7.88 -6.20 -0.25
CA ARG A 501 -7.94 -5.32 0.95
C ARG A 501 -7.16 -4.03 0.74
N VAL A 502 -6.02 -4.08 0.04
CA VAL A 502 -5.21 -2.90 -0.30
C VAL A 502 -5.80 -2.13 -1.49
N PHE A 503 -6.08 -2.80 -2.61
CA PHE A 503 -6.38 -2.11 -3.87
C PHE A 503 -7.80 -1.53 -3.94
N ILE A 504 -8.76 -2.08 -3.20
CA ILE A 504 -10.13 -1.56 -3.19
C ILE A 504 -10.20 -0.14 -2.61
N PRO A 505 -9.67 0.16 -1.40
CA PRO A 505 -9.61 1.53 -0.90
C PRO A 505 -8.71 2.45 -1.75
N VAL A 506 -7.60 1.92 -2.25
CA VAL A 506 -6.66 2.65 -3.12
C VAL A 506 -7.35 3.18 -4.38
N ALA A 507 -8.32 2.47 -4.94
CA ALA A 507 -9.10 2.91 -6.09
C ALA A 507 -9.76 4.30 -5.91
N GLY A 508 -10.10 4.65 -4.67
CA GLY A 508 -10.69 5.97 -4.34
C GLY A 508 -9.69 7.12 -4.34
N ARG A 509 -8.38 6.87 -4.52
CA ARG A 509 -7.31 7.88 -4.45
C ARG A 509 -6.26 7.80 -5.55
N ILE A 510 -6.43 6.96 -6.58
CA ILE A 510 -5.53 6.93 -7.74
C ILE A 510 -6.13 7.78 -8.88
N PRO A 511 -5.45 8.87 -9.30
CA PRO A 511 -5.94 9.79 -10.33
C PRO A 511 -5.71 9.23 -11.75
N LEU A 512 -6.30 8.09 -12.07
CA LEU A 512 -6.25 7.53 -13.42
C LEU A 512 -7.09 8.34 -14.43
N VAL A 513 -6.81 8.15 -15.73
CA VAL A 513 -7.64 8.74 -16.80
C VAL A 513 -8.99 8.01 -16.90
N ILE A 514 -9.00 6.72 -16.59
CA ILE A 514 -10.17 5.83 -16.61
C ILE A 514 -10.55 5.38 -15.19
N PRO A 515 -11.82 5.00 -14.94
CA PRO A 515 -12.26 4.33 -13.71
C PRO A 515 -11.38 3.14 -13.35
N PHE A 516 -11.19 2.91 -12.06
CA PHE A 516 -10.36 1.81 -11.55
C PHE A 516 -11.00 0.43 -11.78
N ASP A 517 -12.29 0.38 -12.16
CA ASP A 517 -13.08 -0.83 -12.34
C ASP A 517 -12.40 -1.92 -13.19
N PRO A 518 -11.78 -1.65 -14.37
CA PRO A 518 -11.12 -2.70 -15.16
C PRO A 518 -9.87 -3.26 -14.49
N ILE A 519 -9.14 -2.44 -13.73
CA ILE A 519 -7.96 -2.89 -12.97
C ILE A 519 -8.43 -3.79 -11.84
N LEU A 520 -9.43 -3.38 -11.07
CA LEU A 520 -10.00 -4.23 -10.03
C LEU A 520 -10.56 -5.54 -10.62
N ALA A 521 -11.27 -5.48 -11.75
CA ALA A 521 -11.79 -6.66 -12.40
C ALA A 521 -10.67 -7.62 -12.82
N ALA A 522 -9.52 -7.12 -13.27
CA ALA A 522 -8.35 -7.95 -13.54
C ALA A 522 -7.76 -8.55 -12.25
N LEU A 523 -7.62 -7.76 -11.18
CA LEU A 523 -7.14 -8.24 -9.88
C LEU A 523 -8.03 -9.34 -9.29
N VAL A 524 -9.35 -9.21 -9.43
CA VAL A 524 -10.31 -10.27 -9.06
C VAL A 524 -10.22 -11.44 -10.05
N ALA A 525 -10.08 -11.19 -11.35
CA ALA A 525 -10.09 -12.25 -12.36
C ALA A 525 -8.88 -13.19 -12.25
N LEU A 526 -7.69 -12.66 -11.95
CA LEU A 526 -6.44 -13.42 -11.90
C LEU A 526 -6.50 -14.69 -11.03
N PRO A 527 -6.89 -14.65 -9.73
CA PRO A 527 -6.99 -15.86 -8.91
C PRO A 527 -8.05 -16.84 -9.43
N PHE A 528 -9.17 -16.36 -9.96
CA PHE A 528 -10.21 -17.24 -10.53
C PHE A 528 -9.75 -17.90 -11.83
N ALA A 529 -9.17 -17.14 -12.76
CA ALA A 529 -8.73 -17.62 -14.07
C ALA A 529 -7.53 -18.56 -13.96
N THR A 530 -6.57 -18.25 -13.08
CA THR A 530 -5.43 -19.12 -12.82
C THR A 530 -5.83 -20.37 -12.02
N GLY A 531 -6.71 -20.24 -11.01
CA GLY A 531 -7.31 -21.37 -10.32
C GLY A 531 -8.09 -22.30 -11.27
N ALA A 532 -8.82 -21.73 -12.23
CA ALA A 532 -9.56 -22.45 -13.26
C ALA A 532 -8.68 -23.30 -14.19
N MET A 533 -7.38 -23.01 -14.32
CA MET A 533 -6.45 -23.82 -15.13
C MET A 533 -6.45 -25.29 -14.67
N LEU A 534 -6.47 -25.53 -13.35
CA LEU A 534 -6.61 -26.86 -12.74
C LEU A 534 -8.06 -27.17 -12.36
N GLY A 535 -8.73 -26.23 -11.70
CA GLY A 535 -10.03 -26.44 -11.04
C GLY A 535 -11.15 -26.86 -11.97
N LEU A 536 -11.19 -26.38 -13.22
CA LEU A 536 -12.24 -26.77 -14.18
C LEU A 536 -12.18 -28.26 -14.55
N SER A 537 -11.01 -28.88 -14.44
CA SER A 537 -10.86 -30.33 -14.69
C SER A 537 -11.48 -31.19 -13.59
N LEU A 538 -11.87 -30.59 -12.46
CA LEU A 538 -12.61 -31.25 -11.39
C LEU A 538 -14.12 -31.31 -11.68
N VAL A 539 -14.65 -30.55 -12.64
CA VAL A 539 -16.09 -30.56 -12.94
C VAL A 539 -16.36 -31.57 -14.06
N PRO A 540 -17.03 -32.71 -13.77
CA PRO A 540 -17.31 -33.70 -14.79
C PRO A 540 -18.41 -33.24 -15.77
N ALA A 541 -18.20 -33.49 -17.06
CA ALA A 541 -19.24 -33.66 -18.09
C ALA A 541 -20.26 -32.52 -18.35
N ALA A 542 -20.04 -31.29 -17.88
CA ALA A 542 -20.79 -30.14 -18.41
C ALA A 542 -20.19 -29.73 -19.77
N PRO A 543 -20.99 -29.52 -20.83
CA PRO A 543 -20.48 -28.91 -22.05
C PRO A 543 -19.89 -27.54 -21.67
N SER A 544 -18.59 -27.34 -21.86
CA SER A 544 -17.87 -26.14 -21.42
C SER A 544 -18.58 -24.85 -21.82
N GLY A 545 -19.23 -24.84 -23.00
CA GLY A 545 -20.08 -23.74 -23.44
C GLY A 545 -21.29 -23.45 -22.55
N ARG A 546 -22.04 -24.47 -22.10
CA ARG A 546 -23.24 -24.28 -21.23
C ARG A 546 -22.86 -23.79 -19.84
N ALA A 547 -21.79 -24.35 -19.26
CA ALA A 547 -21.26 -23.89 -17.97
C ALA A 547 -20.78 -22.42 -18.06
N GLY A 548 -20.06 -22.09 -19.14
CA GLY A 548 -19.64 -20.73 -19.42
C GLY A 548 -20.80 -19.75 -19.59
N LEU A 549 -21.84 -20.12 -20.33
CA LEU A 549 -23.05 -19.31 -20.50
C LEU A 549 -23.83 -19.13 -19.18
N LEU A 550 -23.88 -20.14 -18.33
CA LEU A 550 -24.51 -20.02 -17.01
C LEU A 550 -23.73 -19.04 -16.11
N CYS A 551 -22.40 -19.17 -16.03
CA CYS A 551 -21.56 -18.23 -15.29
C CYS A 551 -21.68 -16.80 -15.85
N LEU A 552 -21.77 -16.66 -17.18
CA LEU A 552 -22.00 -15.37 -17.85
C LEU A 552 -23.35 -14.76 -17.42
N ALA A 553 -24.42 -15.56 -17.42
CA ALA A 553 -25.74 -15.12 -16.98
C ALA A 553 -25.74 -14.71 -15.49
N ILE A 554 -25.06 -15.49 -14.63
CA ILE A 554 -24.88 -15.15 -13.21
C ILE A 554 -24.14 -13.82 -13.06
N GLY A 555 -23.01 -13.65 -13.74
CA GLY A 555 -22.25 -12.40 -13.74
C GLY A 555 -23.10 -11.20 -14.20
N ALA A 556 -23.89 -11.37 -15.26
CA ALA A 556 -24.79 -10.33 -15.75
C ALA A 556 -25.86 -9.93 -14.72
N VAL A 557 -26.44 -10.90 -13.98
CA VAL A 557 -27.38 -10.62 -12.89
C VAL A 557 -26.67 -9.90 -11.73
N LEU A 558 -25.42 -10.27 -11.42
CA LEU A 558 -24.61 -9.67 -10.35
C LEU A 558 -24.14 -8.24 -10.67
N LEU A 559 -24.31 -7.74 -11.89
CA LEU A 559 -24.15 -6.30 -12.18
C LEU A 559 -25.24 -5.44 -11.55
N ALA A 560 -26.44 -5.99 -11.30
CA ALA A 560 -27.56 -5.25 -10.71
C ALA A 560 -27.26 -4.67 -9.31
N PRO A 561 -26.74 -5.44 -8.33
CA PRO A 561 -26.36 -4.87 -7.03
C PRO A 561 -25.25 -3.82 -7.14
N MET A 562 -24.35 -3.94 -8.12
CA MET A 562 -23.28 -2.96 -8.38
C MET A 562 -23.80 -1.68 -9.05
N ALA A 563 -25.04 -1.64 -9.52
CA ALA A 563 -25.64 -0.42 -10.06
C ALA A 563 -26.10 0.57 -8.97
N ARG A 564 -25.99 0.20 -7.68
CA ARG A 564 -26.35 1.04 -6.53
C ARG A 564 -25.34 2.17 -6.32
N PHE A 565 -25.71 3.15 -5.50
CA PHE A 565 -24.80 4.22 -5.10
C PHE A 565 -23.58 3.63 -4.34
N PRO A 566 -22.34 3.94 -4.76
CA PRO A 566 -21.18 3.16 -4.35
C PRO A 566 -20.50 3.62 -3.04
N TYR A 567 -20.95 4.71 -2.43
CA TYR A 567 -20.29 5.32 -1.27
C TYR A 567 -21.18 5.30 -0.03
N THR A 568 -20.55 5.22 1.14
CA THR A 568 -21.18 5.29 2.46
C THR A 568 -20.30 6.11 3.40
N ARG A 569 -20.79 6.46 4.60
CA ARG A 569 -19.98 7.14 5.61
C ARG A 569 -18.68 6.38 5.96
N GLU A 570 -18.76 5.05 6.05
CA GLU A 570 -17.61 4.22 6.39
C GLU A 570 -16.70 3.92 5.19
N HIS A 571 -17.22 4.10 3.96
CA HIS A 571 -16.50 3.88 2.70
C HIS A 571 -16.68 5.10 1.80
N PRO A 572 -16.09 6.25 2.17
CA PRO A 572 -16.46 7.52 1.59
C PRO A 572 -15.80 7.75 0.23
N LYS A 573 -16.47 8.58 -0.58
CA LYS A 573 -15.86 9.21 -1.75
C LYS A 573 -14.78 10.19 -1.29
N ARG A 574 -13.58 10.05 -1.82
CA ARG A 574 -12.48 10.95 -1.51
C ARG A 574 -12.39 12.08 -2.52
N ILE A 575 -12.37 13.30 -2.02
CA ILE A 575 -12.16 14.52 -2.80
C ILE A 575 -11.00 15.32 -2.22
N THR A 576 -10.47 16.21 -3.03
CA THR A 576 -9.62 17.31 -2.61
C THR A 576 -10.41 18.60 -2.75
N VAL A 577 -10.40 19.41 -1.70
CA VAL A 577 -10.94 20.76 -1.69
C VAL A 577 -9.75 21.72 -1.63
N GLU A 578 -9.61 22.58 -2.62
CA GLU A 578 -8.45 23.45 -2.77
C GLU A 578 -8.90 24.88 -2.77
N TYR A 579 -8.45 25.64 -1.79
CA TYR A 579 -8.58 27.09 -1.79
C TYR A 579 -7.32 27.66 -2.40
N LEU A 580 -7.45 28.27 -3.58
CA LEU A 580 -6.36 28.88 -4.33
C LEU A 580 -6.62 30.38 -4.45
N GLU A 581 -5.66 31.17 -4.00
CA GLU A 581 -5.68 32.61 -4.17
C GLU A 581 -4.44 33.05 -4.95
N ALA A 582 -4.61 33.43 -6.22
CA ALA A 582 -3.55 34.05 -6.99
C ALA A 582 -3.58 35.57 -6.77
N GLU A 583 -2.43 36.19 -6.60
CA GLU A 583 -2.33 37.64 -6.40
C GLU A 583 -3.01 38.42 -7.55
N GLY A 584 -3.88 39.36 -7.19
CA GLY A 584 -4.66 40.15 -8.15
C GLY A 584 -5.84 39.42 -8.78
N GLN A 585 -6.10 38.16 -8.39
CA GLN A 585 -7.27 37.39 -8.81
C GLN A 585 -8.23 37.16 -7.65
N GLN A 586 -9.50 36.86 -7.97
CA GLN A 586 -10.45 36.43 -6.95
C GLN A 586 -10.09 35.02 -6.46
N PRO A 587 -10.18 34.74 -5.15
CA PRO A 587 -9.99 33.40 -4.63
C PRO A 587 -10.95 32.40 -5.26
N GLU A 588 -10.42 31.21 -5.54
CA GLU A 588 -11.18 30.10 -6.09
C GLU A 588 -11.15 28.91 -5.14
N LEU A 589 -12.28 28.24 -5.04
CA LEU A 589 -12.42 26.95 -4.40
C LEU A 589 -12.59 25.87 -5.47
N LEU A 590 -11.64 24.95 -5.56
CA LEU A 590 -11.68 23.82 -6.47
C LEU A 590 -12.02 22.55 -5.70
N ILE A 591 -13.02 21.81 -6.16
CA ILE A 591 -13.38 20.49 -5.62
C ILE A 591 -13.15 19.46 -6.70
N ARG A 592 -12.19 18.57 -6.46
CA ARG A 592 -11.78 17.52 -7.40
C ARG A 592 -11.80 16.15 -6.74
N SER A 593 -12.13 15.11 -7.48
CA SER A 593 -11.94 13.75 -6.99
C SER A 593 -10.46 13.42 -6.87
N ARG A 594 -10.10 12.62 -5.87
CA ARG A 594 -8.75 12.04 -5.76
C ARG A 594 -8.54 10.84 -6.69
N ASP A 595 -9.62 10.39 -7.34
CA ASP A 595 -9.61 9.36 -8.36
C ASP A 595 -10.15 9.88 -9.70
N SER A 596 -10.27 8.99 -10.67
CA SER A 596 -10.79 9.28 -12.01
C SER A 596 -12.31 9.58 -12.07
N VAL A 597 -13.07 9.20 -11.03
CA VAL A 597 -14.54 9.27 -11.02
C VAL A 597 -14.94 10.66 -10.51
N PRO A 598 -15.55 11.53 -11.33
CA PRO A 598 -15.82 12.91 -10.94
C PRO A 598 -16.75 13.02 -9.72
N PRO A 599 -16.75 14.16 -9.00
CA PRO A 599 -17.76 14.45 -8.00
C PRO A 599 -19.16 14.27 -8.59
N PRO A 600 -20.09 13.61 -7.86
CA PRO A 600 -21.41 13.31 -8.38
C PRO A 600 -22.22 14.60 -8.59
N GLU A 601 -23.13 14.58 -9.56
CA GLU A 601 -23.99 15.73 -9.88
C GLU A 601 -24.85 16.19 -8.70
N SER A 602 -25.16 15.27 -7.77
CA SER A 602 -25.91 15.56 -6.54
C SER A 602 -25.18 16.47 -5.55
N LEU A 603 -23.86 16.68 -5.70
CA LEU A 603 -23.08 17.52 -4.78
C LEU A 603 -23.45 19.01 -4.88
N GLY A 604 -23.74 19.51 -6.07
CA GLY A 604 -24.12 20.91 -6.27
C GLY A 604 -25.34 21.32 -5.43
N PRO A 605 -26.49 20.61 -5.55
CA PRO A 605 -27.65 20.83 -4.71
C PRO A 605 -27.38 20.66 -3.21
N ALA A 606 -26.56 19.68 -2.82
CA ALA A 606 -26.22 19.45 -1.41
C ALA A 606 -25.46 20.63 -0.78
N MET A 607 -24.68 21.35 -1.59
CA MET A 607 -23.88 22.50 -1.13
C MET A 607 -24.55 23.86 -1.37
N ALA A 608 -25.78 23.90 -1.92
CA ALA A 608 -26.49 25.15 -2.22
C ALA A 608 -26.81 25.99 -0.97
N GLY A 609 -26.80 25.38 0.22
CA GLY A 609 -27.01 26.04 1.50
C GLY A 609 -25.77 26.74 2.07
N VAL A 610 -24.58 26.59 1.45
CA VAL A 610 -23.34 27.24 1.91
C VAL A 610 -23.32 28.70 1.42
N PRO A 611 -23.38 29.71 2.31
CA PRO A 611 -23.44 31.11 1.90
C PRO A 611 -22.22 31.52 1.08
N GLY A 612 -22.45 32.18 -0.06
CA GLY A 612 -21.38 32.71 -0.90
C GLY A 612 -20.64 31.69 -1.77
N VAL A 613 -21.07 30.42 -1.79
CA VAL A 613 -20.48 29.36 -2.63
C VAL A 613 -21.44 28.99 -3.74
N ARG A 614 -21.07 29.30 -4.98
CA ARG A 614 -21.78 28.84 -6.19
C ARG A 614 -20.86 27.92 -6.99
N LEU A 615 -21.21 26.63 -7.02
CA LEU A 615 -20.42 25.61 -7.71
C LEU A 615 -20.77 25.58 -9.21
N GLU A 616 -19.75 25.73 -10.04
CA GLU A 616 -19.78 25.59 -11.48
C GLU A 616 -18.98 24.35 -11.88
N ARG A 617 -19.54 23.53 -12.77
CA ARG A 617 -18.88 22.30 -13.24
C ARG A 617 -17.99 22.63 -14.44
N GLU A 618 -16.70 22.31 -14.32
CA GLU A 618 -15.72 22.46 -15.39
C GLU A 618 -15.07 21.10 -15.66
N GLY A 619 -15.61 20.35 -16.62
CA GLY A 619 -15.17 18.97 -16.89
C GLY A 619 -15.33 18.07 -15.65
N ARG A 620 -14.19 17.63 -15.08
CA ARG A 620 -14.14 16.74 -13.91
C ARG A 620 -14.02 17.47 -12.55
N LEU A 621 -13.84 18.80 -12.53
CA LEU A 621 -13.73 19.61 -11.31
C LEU A 621 -14.95 20.52 -11.09
N LEU A 622 -15.29 20.80 -9.83
CA LEU A 622 -16.25 21.84 -9.46
C LEU A 622 -15.44 23.04 -9.02
N ARG A 623 -15.79 24.23 -9.51
CA ARG A 623 -15.17 25.50 -9.18
C ARG A 623 -16.20 26.37 -8.49
N ALA A 624 -15.84 27.06 -7.42
CA ALA A 624 -16.64 28.13 -6.86
C ALA A 624 -15.77 29.36 -6.64
N ARG A 625 -16.31 30.53 -6.97
CA ARG A 625 -15.72 31.81 -6.56
C ARG A 625 -16.27 32.16 -5.19
N ILE A 626 -15.39 32.54 -4.27
CA ILE A 626 -15.78 32.89 -2.89
C ILE A 626 -15.29 34.31 -2.61
N ALA A 627 -16.17 35.12 -2.03
CA ALA A 627 -15.83 36.46 -1.57
C ALA A 627 -15.32 36.40 -0.13
N THR A 628 -14.01 36.28 0.03
CA THR A 628 -13.35 36.12 1.34
C THR A 628 -12.20 37.09 1.51
N PRO A 629 -11.83 37.42 2.77
CA PRO A 629 -10.59 38.15 3.03
C PRO A 629 -9.41 37.40 2.40
N ALA A 630 -8.49 38.16 1.81
CA ALA A 630 -7.24 37.62 1.29
C ALA A 630 -6.50 36.85 2.38
N LEU A 631 -5.99 35.66 2.05
CA LEU A 631 -5.02 34.97 2.89
C LEU A 631 -3.84 35.91 3.13
N PRO A 632 -3.15 35.88 4.28
CA PRO A 632 -1.92 36.63 4.42
C PRO A 632 -0.92 36.25 3.31
N MET A 633 -0.01 37.13 2.96
CA MET A 633 1.16 36.79 2.13
C MET A 633 2.39 37.28 2.87
N PRO A 634 3.43 36.45 3.04
CA PRO A 634 4.69 36.93 3.60
C PRO A 634 5.28 38.03 2.71
N ALA A 635 5.94 38.99 3.33
CA ALA A 635 6.70 40.00 2.59
C ALA A 635 7.79 39.30 1.77
N VAL A 636 7.90 39.61 0.49
CA VAL A 636 8.92 39.03 -0.39
C VAL A 636 9.87 40.13 -0.84
N GLU A 637 11.15 39.96 -0.56
CA GLU A 637 12.21 40.87 -0.99
C GLU A 637 13.08 40.16 -2.02
N VAL A 638 13.22 40.77 -3.21
CA VAL A 638 14.10 40.30 -4.28
C VAL A 638 15.19 41.34 -4.46
N THR A 639 16.44 40.93 -4.24
CA THR A 639 17.61 41.82 -4.30
C THR A 639 18.66 41.30 -5.29
N PRO A 640 19.03 42.08 -6.32
CA PRO A 640 20.15 41.74 -7.20
C PRO A 640 21.44 41.73 -6.38
N SER A 641 22.18 40.63 -6.41
CA SER A 641 23.37 40.41 -5.57
C SER A 641 24.69 40.49 -6.35
N GLY A 642 24.65 40.82 -7.65
CA GLY A 642 25.81 41.04 -8.52
C GLY A 642 25.76 40.26 -9.84
N VAL A 643 26.67 40.60 -10.77
CA VAL A 643 26.83 39.91 -12.06
C VAL A 643 28.17 39.16 -12.06
N ALA A 644 28.15 37.89 -12.43
CA ALA A 644 29.33 37.03 -12.55
C ALA A 644 29.37 36.42 -13.96
N GLY A 645 29.93 37.16 -14.92
CA GLY A 645 29.95 36.73 -16.33
C GLY A 645 28.56 36.82 -16.99
N PRO A 646 28.10 35.81 -17.76
CA PRO A 646 26.77 35.82 -18.41
C PRO A 646 25.61 35.51 -17.43
N GLU A 647 25.91 35.35 -16.15
CA GLU A 647 24.97 34.98 -15.10
C GLU A 647 24.89 36.08 -14.04
N ARG A 648 23.69 36.27 -13.47
CA ARG A 648 23.46 37.19 -12.35
C ARG A 648 23.00 36.43 -11.13
N THR A 649 23.39 36.91 -9.95
CA THR A 649 22.91 36.35 -8.67
C THR A 649 21.76 37.20 -8.14
N VAL A 650 20.69 36.53 -7.74
CA VAL A 650 19.49 37.14 -7.16
C VAL A 650 19.24 36.51 -5.81
N SER A 651 19.12 37.34 -4.78
CA SER A 651 18.72 36.90 -3.44
C SER A 651 17.22 37.10 -3.27
N LEU A 652 16.53 36.03 -2.92
CA LEU A 652 15.11 36.02 -2.56
C LEU A 652 15.01 35.81 -1.06
N ARG A 653 14.29 36.70 -0.36
CA ARG A 653 13.90 36.54 1.03
C ARG A 653 12.38 36.52 1.14
N VAL A 654 11.86 35.45 1.73
CA VAL A 654 10.47 35.32 2.14
C VAL A 654 10.42 35.61 3.64
N GLY A 655 9.68 36.65 4.02
CA GLY A 655 9.54 37.11 5.39
C GLY A 655 8.73 36.13 6.27
N PRO A 656 8.67 36.39 7.58
CA PRO A 656 7.98 35.52 8.53
C PRO A 656 6.49 35.39 8.22
N GLY A 657 5.90 34.24 8.55
CA GLY A 657 4.47 33.98 8.41
C GLY A 657 4.04 32.64 8.99
N ASP A 658 2.73 32.40 9.04
CA ASP A 658 2.12 31.18 9.60
C ASP A 658 1.82 30.14 8.51
N TYR A 659 2.83 29.84 7.69
CA TYR A 659 2.74 28.89 6.58
C TYR A 659 3.54 27.63 6.88
N SER A 660 3.06 26.47 6.41
CA SER A 660 3.67 25.16 6.66
C SER A 660 4.59 24.71 5.54
N LEU A 661 4.33 25.14 4.30
CA LEU A 661 5.15 24.84 3.14
C LEU A 661 5.31 26.09 2.26
N LEU A 662 6.47 26.21 1.64
CA LEU A 662 6.71 27.13 0.52
C LEU A 662 7.07 26.32 -0.72
N ASP A 663 6.48 26.61 -1.87
CA ASP A 663 6.92 26.11 -3.16
C ASP A 663 7.37 27.29 -4.03
N LEU A 664 8.64 27.30 -4.43
CA LEU A 664 9.18 28.26 -5.39
C LEU A 664 9.39 27.58 -6.74
N LYS A 665 8.69 28.06 -7.76
CA LYS A 665 8.81 27.58 -9.14
C LYS A 665 9.68 28.52 -9.95
N VAL A 666 10.77 27.99 -10.51
CA VAL A 666 11.72 28.75 -11.34
C VAL A 666 11.87 28.08 -12.70
N PRO A 667 11.87 28.81 -13.83
CA PRO A 667 12.13 28.23 -15.15
C PRO A 667 13.50 27.55 -15.22
N ARG A 668 13.54 26.27 -15.63
CA ARG A 668 14.77 25.44 -15.60
C ARG A 668 15.86 26.02 -16.49
N GLY A 669 15.49 26.52 -17.66
CA GLY A 669 16.41 27.13 -18.64
C GLY A 669 17.09 28.39 -18.11
N ALA A 670 16.41 29.14 -17.23
CA ALA A 670 16.96 30.34 -16.61
C ALA A 670 17.88 30.02 -15.42
N LEU A 671 17.66 28.89 -14.71
CA LEU A 671 18.40 28.56 -13.48
C LEU A 671 19.78 27.93 -13.78
N ALA A 672 20.85 28.66 -13.44
CA ALA A 672 22.24 28.23 -13.56
C ALA A 672 22.80 27.58 -12.30
N GLY A 673 22.35 28.03 -11.12
CA GLY A 673 22.79 27.54 -9.83
C GLY A 673 21.95 28.11 -8.69
N TRP A 674 22.21 27.66 -7.47
CA TRP A 674 21.58 28.17 -6.25
C TRP A 674 22.53 28.09 -5.06
N SER A 675 22.16 28.70 -3.93
CA SER A 675 22.91 28.62 -2.67
C SER A 675 22.59 27.38 -1.82
N LEU A 676 21.72 26.48 -2.29
CA LEU A 676 21.44 25.24 -1.56
C LEU A 676 22.68 24.34 -1.59
N GLU A 677 22.94 23.61 -0.49
CA GLU A 677 24.06 22.66 -0.36
C GLU A 677 23.82 21.35 -1.14
N ALA A 678 23.30 21.47 -2.36
CA ALA A 678 23.04 20.35 -3.26
C ALA A 678 23.21 20.83 -4.72
N PRO A 679 23.62 19.96 -5.66
CA PRO A 679 23.67 20.31 -7.07
C PRO A 679 22.26 20.53 -7.64
N LEU A 680 22.16 21.24 -8.77
CA LEU A 680 20.91 21.30 -9.52
C LEU A 680 20.49 19.90 -10.04
N PRO A 681 19.19 19.65 -10.23
CA PRO A 681 18.70 18.42 -10.85
C PRO A 681 19.36 18.17 -12.22
N GLN A 682 19.89 16.96 -12.41
CA GLN A 682 20.56 16.54 -13.65
C GLN A 682 19.59 16.32 -14.82
N ALA A 683 18.36 15.92 -14.53
CA ALA A 683 17.29 15.76 -15.51
C ALA A 683 16.01 16.39 -14.94
N ALA A 684 15.57 17.52 -15.49
CA ALA A 684 14.30 18.13 -15.08
C ALA A 684 13.15 17.47 -15.82
N SER A 685 12.15 16.95 -15.11
CA SER A 685 10.88 16.53 -15.72
C SER A 685 10.00 17.76 -16.01
N GLY A 686 10.46 18.65 -16.90
CA GLY A 686 9.71 19.82 -17.34
C GLY A 686 10.52 21.11 -17.48
N ASP A 687 9.83 22.18 -17.90
CA ASP A 687 10.42 23.50 -18.17
C ASP A 687 10.71 24.31 -16.89
N SER A 688 10.46 23.75 -15.71
CA SER A 688 10.60 24.41 -14.41
C SER A 688 11.27 23.50 -13.38
N THR A 689 11.98 24.11 -12.44
CA THR A 689 12.52 23.51 -11.22
C THR A 689 11.68 23.99 -10.05
N TRP A 690 11.24 23.06 -9.21
CA TRP A 690 10.55 23.37 -7.97
C TRP A 690 11.52 23.36 -6.79
N ILE A 691 11.40 24.31 -5.88
CA ILE A 691 12.11 24.32 -4.60
C ILE A 691 11.03 24.33 -3.53
N ARG A 692 10.79 23.17 -2.92
CA ARG A 692 9.86 22.99 -1.81
C ARG A 692 10.59 23.19 -0.50
N VAL A 693 10.06 24.03 0.39
CA VAL A 693 10.58 24.26 1.74
C VAL A 693 9.59 23.71 2.75
N VAL A 694 9.98 22.64 3.44
CA VAL A 694 9.23 21.99 4.52
C VAL A 694 9.64 22.57 5.85
N ASN A 695 8.67 22.94 6.69
CA ASN A 695 8.90 23.60 7.97
C ASN A 695 9.85 24.79 7.85
N PRO A 696 9.50 25.79 7.03
CA PRO A 696 10.35 26.96 6.82
C PRO A 696 10.62 27.71 8.15
N PRO A 697 11.79 28.36 8.29
CA PRO A 697 12.11 29.12 9.50
C PRO A 697 11.09 30.22 9.79
N ARG A 698 10.74 30.39 11.06
CA ARG A 698 9.71 31.35 11.51
C ARG A 698 10.10 32.81 11.35
N ASP A 699 11.40 33.10 11.26
CA ASP A 699 12.00 34.42 11.03
C ASP A 699 12.18 34.75 9.53
N GLY A 700 11.76 33.83 8.66
CA GLY A 700 11.82 33.94 7.21
C GLY A 700 12.83 33.00 6.58
N TRP A 701 12.68 32.77 5.28
CA TRP A 701 13.55 31.90 4.50
C TRP A 701 14.23 32.69 3.39
N SER A 702 15.50 32.38 3.09
CA SER A 702 16.24 33.04 2.01
C SER A 702 17.00 32.05 1.15
N ILE A 703 17.10 32.37 -0.15
CA ILE A 703 17.87 31.62 -1.13
C ILE A 703 18.54 32.58 -2.11
N GLN A 704 19.75 32.24 -2.56
CA GLN A 704 20.37 32.90 -3.70
C GLN A 704 20.25 32.00 -4.93
N LEU A 705 19.87 32.60 -6.06
CA LEU A 705 19.71 31.93 -7.34
C LEU A 705 20.68 32.57 -8.35
N GLN A 706 21.43 31.74 -9.05
CA GLN A 706 22.22 32.15 -10.20
C GLN A 706 21.34 31.97 -11.45
N LEU A 707 21.09 33.06 -12.17
CA LEU A 707 20.19 33.11 -13.31
C LEU A 707 20.96 33.50 -14.57
N ARG A 708 20.62 32.85 -15.70
CA ARG A 708 21.21 33.13 -17.01
C ARG A 708 20.61 34.40 -17.62
N GLY A 709 21.48 35.27 -18.13
CA GLY A 709 21.09 36.49 -18.84
C GLY A 709 20.69 37.66 -17.93
N GLU A 710 20.30 38.77 -18.57
CA GLU A 710 20.05 40.07 -17.90
C GLU A 710 18.56 40.41 -17.78
N THR A 711 17.67 39.66 -18.44
CA THR A 711 16.23 39.91 -18.41
C THR A 711 15.57 39.34 -17.15
N PRO A 712 14.59 40.04 -16.54
CA PRO A 712 13.83 39.51 -15.39
C PRO A 712 13.22 38.14 -15.68
N VAL A 713 13.41 37.19 -14.76
CA VAL A 713 12.93 35.82 -14.90
C VAL A 713 11.59 35.70 -14.17
N PRO A 714 10.50 35.27 -14.85
CA PRO A 714 9.23 35.03 -14.18
C PRO A 714 9.34 33.79 -13.29
N ALA A 715 9.02 33.95 -12.01
CA ALA A 715 8.92 32.85 -11.05
C ALA A 715 7.57 32.91 -10.34
N GLU A 716 7.22 31.86 -9.62
CA GLU A 716 5.98 31.79 -8.84
C GLU A 716 6.31 31.28 -7.44
N LEU A 717 5.87 32.03 -6.43
CA LEU A 717 5.91 31.58 -5.04
C LEU A 717 4.51 31.13 -4.63
N VAL A 718 4.40 29.90 -4.15
CA VAL A 718 3.17 29.34 -3.58
C VAL A 718 3.39 29.11 -2.10
N VAL A 719 2.53 29.69 -1.28
CA VAL A 719 2.55 29.58 0.18
C VAL A 719 1.38 28.72 0.60
N ARG A 720 1.63 27.66 1.38
CA ARG A 720 0.59 26.73 1.85
C ARG A 720 0.40 26.83 3.35
N TYR A 721 -0.85 26.76 3.77
CA TYR A 721 -1.25 26.94 5.16
C TYR A 721 -1.70 25.61 5.77
N ALA A 722 -1.27 25.34 7.00
CA ALA A 722 -1.72 24.17 7.75
C ALA A 722 -3.17 24.29 8.24
N HIS A 723 -3.63 25.53 8.45
CA HIS A 723 -4.95 25.82 8.99
C HIS A 723 -5.91 26.28 7.91
N LEU A 724 -7.13 25.76 8.00
CA LEU A 724 -8.23 26.15 7.13
C LEU A 724 -8.81 27.50 7.56
N PRO A 725 -8.99 28.45 6.64
CA PRO A 725 -9.84 29.60 6.91
C PRO A 725 -11.23 29.11 7.31
N THR A 726 -11.85 29.75 8.30
CA THR A 726 -13.16 29.35 8.87
C THR A 726 -14.26 29.22 7.82
N HIS A 727 -14.22 30.04 6.77
CA HIS A 727 -15.16 29.96 5.65
C HIS A 727 -14.94 28.73 4.74
N VAL A 728 -13.70 28.24 4.59
CA VAL A 728 -13.40 26.98 3.87
C VAL A 728 -13.71 25.77 4.74
N ALA A 729 -13.52 25.88 6.06
CA ALA A 729 -13.92 24.84 7.01
C ALA A 729 -15.44 24.57 6.93
N GLY A 730 -16.26 25.62 6.74
CA GLY A 730 -17.70 25.48 6.51
C GLY A 730 -18.08 24.68 5.26
N VAL A 731 -17.28 24.78 4.19
CA VAL A 731 -17.46 23.99 2.95
C VAL A 731 -17.22 22.52 3.22
N SER A 732 -16.13 22.18 3.93
CA SER A 732 -15.81 20.79 4.28
C SER A 732 -16.86 20.19 5.22
N ALA A 733 -17.40 20.98 6.14
CA ALA A 733 -18.46 20.58 7.06
C ALA A 733 -19.82 20.37 6.38
N ALA A 734 -20.07 21.02 5.23
CA ALA A 734 -21.31 20.88 4.46
C ALA A 734 -21.28 19.72 3.46
N LEU A 735 -20.16 19.00 3.35
CA LEU A 735 -20.09 17.82 2.50
C LEU A 735 -21.03 16.72 3.01
N PRO A 736 -21.66 15.95 2.11
CA PRO A 736 -22.40 14.76 2.51
C PRO A 736 -21.53 13.82 3.35
N ASP A 737 -22.14 13.10 4.29
CA ASP A 737 -21.44 12.21 5.23
C ASP A 737 -20.71 11.03 4.57
N TRP A 738 -21.07 10.68 3.34
CA TRP A 738 -20.38 9.70 2.49
C TRP A 738 -19.22 10.30 1.67
N MET A 739 -18.83 11.55 1.91
CA MET A 739 -17.66 12.20 1.32
C MET A 739 -16.65 12.60 2.38
N VAL A 740 -15.36 12.49 2.03
CA VAL A 740 -14.27 13.05 2.83
C VAL A 740 -13.38 13.92 1.95
N ALA A 741 -12.98 15.06 2.50
CA ALA A 741 -12.09 16.00 1.83
C ALA A 741 -10.70 15.98 2.46
N ARG A 742 -9.68 15.86 1.61
CA ARG A 742 -8.37 16.44 1.90
C ARG A 742 -8.44 17.90 1.52
N THR A 743 -8.03 18.80 2.40
CA THR A 743 -8.07 20.22 2.09
C THR A 743 -6.67 20.77 1.87
N ASP A 744 -6.54 21.61 0.86
CA ASP A 744 -5.30 22.29 0.49
C ASP A 744 -5.59 23.80 0.41
N VAL A 745 -4.81 24.60 1.12
CA VAL A 745 -5.02 26.05 1.17
C VAL A 745 -3.72 26.70 0.77
N ALA A 746 -3.75 27.36 -0.38
CA ALA A 746 -2.57 27.98 -0.96
C ALA A 746 -2.85 29.38 -1.49
N ARG A 747 -1.87 30.26 -1.33
CA ARG A 747 -1.81 31.55 -1.99
C ARG A 747 -0.59 31.57 -2.91
N SER A 748 -0.76 31.99 -4.17
CA SER A 748 0.36 32.17 -5.10
C SER A 748 0.57 33.63 -5.47
N ALA A 749 1.83 34.01 -5.64
CA ALA A 749 2.26 35.34 -6.04
C ALA A 749 3.30 35.22 -7.18
N PRO A 750 3.10 35.91 -8.32
CA PRO A 750 4.11 35.98 -9.35
C PRO A 750 5.30 36.82 -8.87
N LEU A 751 6.50 36.32 -9.11
CA LEU A 751 7.75 36.98 -8.79
C LEU A 751 8.50 37.35 -10.07
N LYS A 752 9.29 38.42 -10.01
CA LYS A 752 10.28 38.77 -11.02
C LYS A 752 11.65 38.70 -10.37
N LEU A 753 12.41 37.66 -10.72
CA LEU A 753 13.77 37.42 -10.24
C LEU A 753 14.80 38.09 -11.14
#